data_AF-A0A9P9PZG6-F1
#
_entry.id   AF-A0A9P9PZG6-F1
#
_cell.length_a   1.000
_cell.length_b   1.000
_cell.length_c   1.000
_cell.angle_alpha   90.00
_cell.angle_beta   90.00
_cell.angle_gamma   90.00
#
_symmetry.space_group_name_H-M   'P 1'
#
loop_
_entity.id
_entity.type
_entity.pdbx_description
1 polymer ?
#
loop_
_entity_poly.entity_id
_entity_poly.type
_entity_poly.pdbx_seq_one_letter_code
_entity_poly.pdbx_strand_id
1 'polypeptide(L)'
;MAATDTGSSAGEPPRQPANQASTSTISMDEYTVMAEFIQAQDPPVAIPATFCFVLDRVIAVREFYFNTLLPKQSSANQQPENRHAALLHVLKIVRCILAPGYPDGFATRTKAPDCLEELQDLFANIEIDITSRSSTRSLGSLIPPSPPYNEQVKFEAEIPECIEEDFLAVQLLIGDLQRLRSTVVQTWEGYRRGIFDIVTASLITDAAVGLVRSLEEGCKEHIDKHNGIERMLYFIYHCHCLDHDTRPEHKDRPGDDFNFLMYDVADAIFIIPHCFVKKFLEVQQPGTMTEFRRGVFPEYEPTSDRSTKSGRDKFYEDIIIVLKILPEFVALTTEFEPSPAEDEMTRCVRDMLETRKVTLTMAFATQLYLDIHSELRDQVGAAFFTLSTVASFVRKNIKETLEFHKDLRISTWTAEHEQAMKDLSNNIFTYVLSDPHRVACKNLERRNIPPPYHLLRQHPWACGLWKYYIQIQVHSLSIKLVNAWGSIMSCAHLYSAVLEEELHERKWLDMRLLFALRDAKDFSIFFFGETRRLRSHYAKDFNMALGASAAIFASGCSPRLPANMTRSTRGPRGLEEMAPVMQTFKARYCSNNPRCQLRAQDVRRILEQCALREKTDKERSFPAFFGPSKPAVSSFSMPRRKVCVTSVLAILRNGVQSEILELAFDYLTFHRVCWHLLRSVRDKCYGQLVSRFGPTSVEEESQLPRITGYILAGYTEDTETTVLEDVATVLLGTVESNAGDIVRKVLGEKLGTPVLFQGEPGVEDSLDQTRKDSHF
;
A
#
# COMPACT_ATOMS: atom_id res chain seq x y z
N MET A 1 -24.57 -37.89 -65.24
CA MET A 1 -24.47 -37.61 -66.69
C MET A 1 -25.35 -36.43 -67.02
N ALA A 2 -24.78 -35.24 -67.24
CA ALA A 2 -25.39 -34.11 -67.95
C ALA A 2 -24.36 -32.98 -68.07
N ALA A 3 -24.37 -32.26 -69.20
CA ALA A 3 -23.50 -31.15 -69.53
C ALA A 3 -24.16 -30.33 -70.67
N THR A 4 -23.98 -29.03 -70.84
CA THR A 4 -23.16 -28.07 -70.06
C THR A 4 -23.95 -26.73 -69.89
N ASP A 5 -23.50 -25.47 -69.93
CA ASP A 5 -22.19 -24.83 -70.21
C ASP A 5 -22.00 -23.46 -69.51
N THR A 6 -20.87 -22.82 -69.81
CA THR A 6 -20.37 -21.50 -69.35
C THR A 6 -21.34 -20.33 -69.18
N GLY A 7 -21.04 -19.48 -68.19
CA GLY A 7 -21.44 -18.07 -68.10
C GLY A 7 -20.49 -17.29 -67.19
N SER A 8 -19.81 -16.25 -67.71
CA SER A 8 -18.65 -15.63 -67.05
C SER A 8 -19.00 -14.46 -66.12
N SER A 9 -18.28 -14.36 -64.99
CA SER A 9 -18.05 -13.12 -64.24
C SER A 9 -16.69 -13.20 -63.54
N ALA A 10 -15.92 -12.12 -63.56
CA ALA A 10 -14.56 -12.10 -63.01
C ALA A 10 -14.56 -11.85 -61.49
N GLY A 11 -13.75 -12.62 -60.75
CA GLY A 11 -13.60 -12.44 -59.30
C GLY A 11 -12.69 -11.27 -58.93
N GLU A 12 -13.05 -10.54 -57.88
CA GLU A 12 -12.15 -9.57 -57.24
C GLU A 12 -10.92 -10.29 -56.63
N PRO A 13 -9.73 -9.66 -56.63
CA PRO A 13 -8.57 -10.22 -55.93
C PRO A 13 -8.79 -10.20 -54.40
N PRO A 14 -8.25 -11.18 -53.66
CA PRO A 14 -8.38 -11.22 -52.21
C PRO A 14 -7.70 -10.01 -51.58
N ARG A 15 -8.42 -9.33 -50.66
CA ARG A 15 -7.87 -8.20 -49.90
C ARG A 15 -6.71 -8.67 -49.03
N GLN A 16 -5.56 -8.02 -49.17
CA GLN A 16 -4.40 -8.24 -48.31
C GLN A 16 -4.73 -7.91 -46.85
N PRO A 17 -4.18 -8.64 -45.86
CA PRO A 17 -4.27 -8.26 -44.46
C PRO A 17 -3.51 -6.94 -44.23
N ALA A 18 -3.98 -6.13 -43.28
CA ALA A 18 -3.36 -4.84 -42.97
C ALA A 18 -1.94 -5.00 -42.42
N ASN A 19 -1.05 -4.04 -42.73
CA ASN A 19 0.37 -4.06 -42.40
C ASN A 19 0.64 -4.46 -40.95
N GLN A 20 1.26 -5.63 -40.75
CA GLN A 20 2.06 -5.88 -39.56
C GLN A 20 3.34 -5.06 -39.66
N ALA A 21 3.74 -4.41 -38.57
CA ALA A 21 5.04 -3.75 -38.50
C ALA A 21 6.15 -4.80 -38.58
N SER A 22 7.02 -4.69 -39.58
CA SER A 22 8.24 -5.48 -39.71
C SER A 22 9.07 -5.32 -38.43
N THR A 23 9.40 -6.44 -37.78
CA THR A 23 10.27 -6.45 -36.60
C THR A 23 11.63 -7.00 -37.03
N SER A 24 12.68 -6.21 -36.81
CA SER A 24 14.05 -6.52 -37.25
C SER A 24 14.95 -6.70 -36.04
N THR A 25 15.55 -7.89 -35.92
CA THR A 25 16.49 -8.21 -34.84
C THR A 25 17.86 -7.58 -35.13
N ILE A 26 18.41 -6.83 -34.18
CA ILE A 26 19.78 -6.32 -34.19
C ILE A 26 20.67 -7.36 -33.50
N SER A 27 21.61 -7.94 -34.25
CA SER A 27 22.61 -8.88 -33.77
C SER A 27 23.67 -8.22 -32.89
N MET A 28 24.39 -9.03 -32.09
CA MET A 28 25.45 -8.50 -31.22
C MET A 28 26.57 -7.78 -31.99
N ASP A 29 26.93 -8.25 -33.18
CA ASP A 29 28.02 -7.66 -33.99
C ASP A 29 27.66 -6.29 -34.59
N GLU A 30 26.36 -6.00 -34.75
CA GLU A 30 25.90 -4.69 -35.25
C GLU A 30 26.01 -3.58 -34.20
N TYR A 31 26.21 -3.90 -32.92
CA TYR A 31 26.29 -2.90 -31.86
C TYR A 31 27.52 -2.00 -32.00
N THR A 32 28.67 -2.54 -32.44
CA THR A 32 29.87 -1.74 -32.70
C THR A 32 29.69 -0.86 -33.92
N VAL A 33 29.10 -1.40 -35.00
CA VAL A 33 28.79 -0.64 -36.22
C VAL A 33 27.82 0.53 -35.93
N MET A 34 26.81 0.32 -35.08
CA MET A 34 25.93 1.40 -34.62
C MET A 34 26.66 2.44 -33.76
N ALA A 35 27.57 2.01 -32.88
CA ALA A 35 28.38 2.92 -32.07
C ALA A 35 29.33 3.78 -32.92
N GLU A 36 30.00 3.17 -33.91
CA GLU A 36 30.87 3.85 -34.87
C GLU A 36 30.07 4.83 -35.73
N PHE A 37 28.88 4.44 -36.21
CA PHE A 37 27.99 5.34 -36.95
C PHE A 37 27.56 6.56 -36.12
N ILE A 38 27.24 6.39 -34.84
CA ILE A 38 26.88 7.50 -33.93
C ILE A 38 28.10 8.42 -33.69
N GLN A 39 29.30 7.85 -33.52
CA GLN A 39 30.53 8.61 -33.33
C GLN A 39 30.93 9.40 -34.59
N ALA A 40 30.68 8.85 -35.78
CA ALA A 40 31.07 9.42 -37.07
C ALA A 40 30.13 10.53 -37.61
N GLN A 41 29.11 10.95 -36.85
CA GLN A 41 28.25 12.06 -37.24
C GLN A 41 28.94 13.42 -37.06
N ASP A 42 28.71 14.34 -38.01
CA ASP A 42 29.08 15.75 -37.92
C ASP A 42 27.80 16.61 -38.03
N PRO A 43 27.42 17.40 -37.02
CA PRO A 43 28.08 17.58 -35.72
C PRO A 43 28.00 16.35 -34.81
N PRO A 44 28.96 16.17 -33.87
CA PRO A 44 29.03 15.00 -33.01
C PRO A 44 27.81 14.86 -32.08
N VAL A 45 27.31 13.64 -31.95
CA VAL A 45 26.13 13.32 -31.12
C VAL A 45 26.52 13.23 -29.65
N ALA A 46 26.00 14.14 -28.83
CA ALA A 46 26.14 14.08 -27.37
C ALA A 46 25.36 12.89 -26.80
N ILE A 47 26.06 12.00 -26.08
CA ILE A 47 25.47 10.79 -25.50
C ILE A 47 24.79 11.13 -24.16
N PRO A 48 23.50 10.76 -23.95
CA PRO A 48 22.83 11.03 -22.68
C PRO A 48 23.51 10.32 -21.50
N ALA A 49 23.73 11.04 -20.39
CA ALA A 49 24.34 10.49 -19.17
C ALA A 49 23.66 9.19 -18.70
N THR A 50 22.33 9.10 -18.85
CA THR A 50 21.53 7.91 -18.52
C THR A 50 21.92 6.68 -19.35
N PHE A 51 22.31 6.84 -20.62
CA PHE A 51 22.83 5.75 -21.44
C PHE A 51 24.21 5.31 -20.94
N CYS A 52 25.10 6.26 -20.66
CA CYS A 52 26.44 5.97 -20.11
C CYS A 52 26.35 5.18 -18.80
N PHE A 53 25.51 5.62 -17.84
CA PHE A 53 25.29 4.91 -16.58
C PHE A 53 24.68 3.51 -16.75
N VAL A 54 23.78 3.32 -17.73
CA VAL A 54 23.22 1.99 -18.02
C VAL A 54 24.28 1.06 -18.62
N LEU A 55 25.07 1.54 -19.58
CA LEU A 55 26.12 0.75 -20.22
C LEU A 55 27.21 0.34 -19.22
N ASP A 56 27.72 1.28 -18.42
CA ASP A 56 28.72 0.99 -17.38
C ASP A 56 28.21 -0.01 -16.33
N ARG A 57 26.95 0.14 -15.89
CA ARG A 57 26.34 -0.82 -14.96
C ARG A 57 26.20 -2.20 -15.58
N VAL A 58 25.69 -2.30 -16.82
CA VAL A 58 25.48 -3.59 -17.49
C VAL A 58 26.80 -4.31 -17.73
N ILE A 59 27.88 -3.58 -18.05
CA ILE A 59 29.24 -4.13 -18.09
C ILE A 59 29.64 -4.64 -16.69
N ALA A 60 29.54 -3.82 -15.64
CA ALA A 60 29.92 -4.20 -14.28
C ALA A 60 29.16 -5.42 -13.73
N VAL A 61 27.86 -5.56 -14.06
CA VAL A 61 27.03 -6.74 -13.71
C VAL A 61 27.57 -8.01 -14.37
N ARG A 62 27.83 -7.96 -15.68
CA ARG A 62 28.34 -9.11 -16.43
C ARG A 62 29.80 -9.41 -16.09
N GLU A 63 30.63 -8.41 -15.78
CA GLU A 63 31.98 -8.61 -15.24
C GLU A 63 31.96 -9.37 -13.91
N PHE A 64 31.11 -8.97 -12.96
CA PHE A 64 30.98 -9.68 -11.69
C PHE A 64 30.57 -11.15 -11.90
N TYR A 65 29.53 -11.39 -12.70
CA TYR A 65 29.02 -12.74 -12.95
C TYR A 65 30.07 -13.63 -13.64
N PHE A 66 30.73 -13.10 -14.67
CA PHE A 66 31.82 -13.78 -15.39
C PHE A 66 33.04 -14.07 -14.49
N ASN A 67 33.42 -13.13 -13.62
CA ASN A 67 34.58 -13.30 -12.74
C ASN A 67 34.30 -14.21 -11.54
N THR A 68 33.06 -14.27 -11.06
CA THR A 68 32.71 -14.97 -9.81
C THR A 68 32.24 -16.41 -10.04
N LEU A 69 31.37 -16.64 -11.04
CA LEU A 69 30.58 -17.88 -11.12
C LEU A 69 30.96 -18.80 -12.29
N LEU A 70 31.41 -18.24 -13.42
CA LEU A 70 31.87 -19.03 -14.56
C LEU A 70 33.21 -19.80 -14.37
N PRO A 71 34.24 -19.31 -13.63
CA PRO A 71 35.57 -19.92 -13.69
C PRO A 71 35.63 -21.39 -13.22
N LYS A 72 34.68 -21.81 -12.38
CA LYS A 72 34.63 -23.16 -11.80
C LYS A 72 33.78 -24.16 -12.58
N GLN A 73 33.08 -23.73 -13.63
CA GLN A 73 32.38 -24.65 -14.54
C GLN A 73 33.35 -25.45 -15.44
N SER A 74 34.62 -25.01 -15.55
CA SER A 74 35.64 -25.59 -16.43
C SER A 74 36.28 -26.89 -15.93
N SER A 75 35.47 -27.87 -15.51
CA SER A 75 35.92 -29.26 -15.31
C SER A 75 35.47 -30.16 -16.48
N ALA A 76 36.43 -30.48 -17.36
CA ALA A 76 36.35 -31.41 -18.50
C ALA A 76 35.62 -30.96 -19.79
N ASN A 77 36.43 -30.57 -20.78
CA ASN A 77 36.27 -30.90 -22.21
C ASN A 77 35.02 -30.46 -22.98
N GLN A 78 34.41 -29.32 -22.65
CA GLN A 78 33.65 -28.54 -23.65
C GLN A 78 34.09 -27.07 -23.64
N GLN A 79 34.52 -26.59 -24.80
CA GLN A 79 34.50 -25.16 -25.13
C GLN A 79 33.25 -24.90 -25.99
N PRO A 80 32.09 -24.57 -25.40
CA PRO A 80 31.13 -23.74 -26.12
C PRO A 80 31.76 -22.35 -26.34
N GLU A 81 31.42 -21.71 -27.45
CA GLU A 81 31.74 -20.30 -27.64
C GLU A 81 30.97 -19.50 -26.58
N ASN A 82 31.70 -18.88 -25.65
CA ASN A 82 31.10 -18.25 -24.47
C ASN A 82 30.38 -16.95 -24.86
N ARG A 83 29.12 -17.06 -25.28
CA ARG A 83 28.32 -15.94 -25.82
C ARG A 83 28.16 -14.80 -24.81
N HIS A 84 28.11 -15.11 -23.50
CA HIS A 84 28.12 -14.12 -22.43
C HIS A 84 29.44 -13.32 -22.39
N ALA A 85 30.60 -13.98 -22.48
CA ALA A 85 31.90 -13.32 -22.57
C ALA A 85 32.06 -12.51 -23.87
N ALA A 86 31.52 -13.00 -25.00
CA ALA A 86 31.50 -12.29 -26.27
C ALA A 86 30.65 -11.00 -26.19
N LEU A 87 29.43 -11.07 -25.66
CA LEU A 87 28.58 -9.89 -25.42
C LEU A 87 29.25 -8.90 -24.47
N LEU A 88 29.88 -9.37 -23.39
CA LEU A 88 30.63 -8.52 -22.46
C LEU A 88 31.81 -7.82 -23.16
N HIS A 89 32.49 -8.48 -24.09
CA HIS A 89 33.55 -7.89 -24.91
C HIS A 89 32.99 -6.81 -25.86
N VAL A 90 31.91 -7.11 -26.59
CA VAL A 90 31.21 -6.16 -27.47
C VAL A 90 30.77 -4.90 -26.71
N LEU A 91 30.12 -5.05 -25.55
CA LEU A 91 29.67 -3.92 -24.74
C LEU A 91 30.83 -3.05 -24.25
N LYS A 92 31.98 -3.65 -23.91
CA LYS A 92 33.21 -2.91 -23.58
C LYS A 92 33.77 -2.14 -24.78
N ILE A 93 33.71 -2.69 -25.99
CA ILE A 93 34.11 -2.00 -27.22
C ILE A 93 33.18 -0.81 -27.50
N VAL A 94 31.86 -1.03 -27.44
CA VAL A 94 30.84 0.04 -27.59
C VAL A 94 31.06 1.19 -26.60
N ARG A 95 31.41 0.88 -25.34
CA ARG A 95 31.80 1.89 -24.33
C ARG A 95 33.02 2.71 -24.78
N CYS A 96 34.07 2.06 -25.28
CA CYS A 96 35.27 2.75 -25.75
C CYS A 96 35.01 3.63 -26.98
N ILE A 97 34.16 3.19 -27.92
CA ILE A 97 33.78 3.96 -29.12
C ILE A 97 32.98 5.22 -28.75
N LEU A 98 32.01 5.09 -27.84
CA LEU A 98 31.10 6.21 -27.49
C LEU A 98 31.68 7.17 -26.45
N ALA A 99 32.74 6.82 -25.74
CA ALA A 99 33.35 7.64 -24.68
C ALA A 99 33.67 9.11 -25.08
N PRO A 100 34.13 9.43 -26.30
CA PRO A 100 34.37 10.83 -26.70
C PRO A 100 33.11 11.70 -26.82
N GLY A 101 31.91 11.10 -26.85
CA GLY A 101 30.63 11.81 -26.84
C GLY A 101 29.98 11.90 -25.46
N TYR A 102 30.67 11.49 -24.39
CA TYR A 102 30.11 11.49 -23.03
C TYR A 102 30.03 12.91 -22.44
N PRO A 103 29.13 13.15 -21.46
CA PRO A 103 29.04 14.45 -20.78
C PRO A 103 30.33 14.80 -20.01
N ASP A 104 30.70 16.08 -20.03
CA ASP A 104 31.84 16.61 -19.28
C ASP A 104 31.78 16.19 -17.78
N GLY A 105 32.84 15.55 -17.31
CA GLY A 105 32.95 15.07 -15.93
C GLY A 105 32.36 13.66 -15.67
N PHE A 106 31.85 12.95 -16.67
CA PHE A 106 31.47 11.54 -16.51
C PHE A 106 32.71 10.65 -16.26
N ALA A 107 32.81 10.07 -15.07
CA ALA A 107 33.91 9.17 -14.69
C ALA A 107 33.50 7.69 -14.88
N THR A 108 34.01 7.06 -15.93
CA THR A 108 33.78 5.65 -16.27
C THR A 108 34.25 4.69 -15.16
N ARG A 109 33.45 3.70 -14.77
CA ARG A 109 33.87 2.71 -13.74
C ARG A 109 34.93 1.75 -14.32
N THR A 110 36.11 1.76 -13.72
CA THR A 110 37.31 0.98 -14.11
C THR A 110 37.51 -0.31 -13.30
N LYS A 111 36.71 -0.52 -12.25
CA LYS A 111 36.66 -1.76 -11.47
C LYS A 111 35.26 -2.38 -11.57
N ALA A 112 35.22 -3.70 -11.70
CA ALA A 112 34.05 -4.49 -11.32
C ALA A 112 33.78 -4.34 -9.81
N PRO A 113 32.54 -4.53 -9.32
CA PRO A 113 32.26 -4.62 -7.89
C PRO A 113 32.90 -5.88 -7.30
N ASP A 114 33.37 -5.79 -6.06
CA ASP A 114 34.07 -6.91 -5.39
C ASP A 114 33.09 -7.92 -4.70
N CYS A 115 31.82 -7.54 -4.49
CA CYS A 115 30.79 -8.40 -3.90
C CYS A 115 29.39 -8.18 -4.49
N LEU A 116 28.44 -9.05 -4.14
CA LEU A 116 27.05 -8.97 -4.61
C LEU A 116 26.31 -7.74 -4.06
N GLU A 117 26.64 -7.26 -2.85
CA GLU A 117 26.08 -6.03 -2.28
C GLU A 117 26.53 -4.79 -3.06
N GLU A 118 27.83 -4.65 -3.36
CA GLU A 118 28.35 -3.58 -4.23
C GLU A 118 27.72 -3.62 -5.63
N LEU A 119 27.40 -4.81 -6.13
CA LEU A 119 26.66 -4.99 -7.38
C LEU A 119 25.24 -4.42 -7.23
N GLN A 120 24.56 -4.76 -6.14
CA GLN A 120 23.18 -4.41 -5.84
C GLN A 120 22.99 -2.90 -5.60
N ASP A 121 23.96 -2.20 -5.01
CA ASP A 121 23.92 -0.74 -4.80
C ASP A 121 23.94 0.05 -6.12
N LEU A 122 24.50 -0.51 -7.20
CA LEU A 122 24.36 0.05 -8.54
C LEU A 122 22.90 0.05 -9.04
N PHE A 123 22.06 -0.82 -8.47
CA PHE A 123 20.61 -0.83 -8.71
C PHE A 123 19.85 0.11 -7.77
N ALA A 124 20.42 0.44 -6.59
CA ALA A 124 19.95 1.49 -5.69
C ALA A 124 19.57 2.80 -6.42
N ASN A 125 20.45 3.22 -7.34
CA ASN A 125 20.35 4.49 -8.06
C ASN A 125 19.56 4.42 -9.39
N ILE A 126 18.79 3.35 -9.66
CA ILE A 126 18.14 3.17 -10.97
C ILE A 126 16.82 3.95 -11.11
N GLU A 127 16.78 4.70 -12.19
CA GLU A 127 15.64 5.35 -12.80
C GLU A 127 14.62 4.36 -13.44
N ILE A 128 13.74 3.73 -12.65
CA ILE A 128 12.74 2.80 -13.21
C ILE A 128 11.54 3.57 -13.79
N ASP A 129 11.53 3.76 -15.11
CA ASP A 129 10.32 4.17 -15.83
C ASP A 129 9.41 2.95 -16.02
N ILE A 130 8.58 2.65 -15.01
CA ILE A 130 7.79 1.42 -14.92
C ILE A 130 6.74 1.37 -16.04
N THR A 131 7.11 0.81 -17.18
CA THR A 131 6.30 0.75 -18.40
C THR A 131 6.40 -0.66 -18.93
N SER A 132 5.28 -1.38 -19.02
CA SER A 132 5.24 -2.69 -19.66
C SER A 132 5.66 -2.60 -21.14
N ARG A 133 5.94 -3.74 -21.78
CA ARG A 133 6.26 -3.91 -23.23
C ARG A 133 5.14 -3.45 -24.21
N SER A 134 4.29 -2.50 -23.82
CA SER A 134 3.02 -2.14 -24.48
C SER A 134 2.65 -0.64 -24.36
N SER A 135 3.61 0.30 -24.44
CA SER A 135 3.31 1.73 -24.68
C SER A 135 4.50 2.53 -25.23
N THR A 136 4.60 2.64 -26.56
CA THR A 136 5.39 3.67 -27.23
C THR A 136 4.70 5.03 -27.15
N ARG A 137 4.87 5.76 -26.03
CA ARG A 137 4.44 7.16 -25.90
C ARG A 137 5.54 8.06 -25.32
N SER A 138 6.16 8.78 -26.25
CA SER A 138 7.03 9.94 -26.10
C SER A 138 7.17 10.58 -24.70
N LEU A 139 8.41 10.66 -24.22
CA LEU A 139 8.84 11.87 -23.49
C LEU A 139 8.73 13.07 -24.44
N GLY A 140 8.33 14.21 -23.90
CA GLY A 140 8.01 15.39 -24.71
C GLY A 140 9.23 16.17 -25.18
N SER A 141 9.25 16.47 -26.48
CA SER A 141 9.90 17.63 -27.09
C SER A 141 11.42 17.81 -26.90
N LEU A 142 12.19 16.91 -27.51
CA LEU A 142 13.06 17.37 -28.61
C LEU A 142 12.56 16.66 -29.88
N ILE A 143 12.34 17.41 -30.95
CA ILE A 143 11.92 16.86 -32.25
C ILE A 143 13.18 16.78 -33.12
N PRO A 144 13.71 15.59 -33.42
CA PRO A 144 14.62 15.43 -34.55
C PRO A 144 13.83 15.70 -35.84
N PRO A 145 14.42 16.32 -36.88
CA PRO A 145 13.79 16.38 -38.18
C PRO A 145 13.50 14.96 -38.65
N SER A 146 12.22 14.63 -38.85
CA SER A 146 11.79 13.27 -39.14
C SER A 146 12.36 12.79 -40.48
N PRO A 147 13.09 11.66 -40.53
CA PRO A 147 13.67 11.16 -41.77
C PRO A 147 12.56 10.72 -42.75
N PRO A 148 12.70 11.01 -44.06
CA PRO A 148 11.63 10.78 -45.04
C PRO A 148 11.63 9.34 -45.57
N TYR A 149 11.18 8.37 -44.76
CA TYR A 149 10.82 7.04 -45.27
C TYR A 149 9.64 6.40 -44.56
N ASN A 150 8.85 5.62 -45.32
CA ASN A 150 7.71 4.88 -44.82
C ASN A 150 8.14 3.46 -44.43
N GLU A 151 8.24 3.20 -43.13
CA GLU A 151 7.84 1.94 -42.46
C GLU A 151 8.21 2.05 -40.97
N GLN A 152 7.29 1.72 -40.07
CA GLN A 152 7.60 1.65 -38.63
C GLN A 152 8.27 0.31 -38.30
N VAL A 153 9.48 0.11 -38.83
CA VAL A 153 10.31 -1.05 -38.49
C VAL A 153 10.60 -1.02 -37.00
N LYS A 154 10.18 -2.06 -36.28
CA LYS A 154 10.43 -2.21 -34.86
C LYS A 154 11.75 -2.95 -34.67
N PHE A 155 12.77 -2.27 -34.18
CA PHE A 155 14.04 -2.93 -33.87
C PHE A 155 14.00 -3.55 -32.48
N GLU A 156 14.43 -4.81 -32.37
CA GLU A 156 14.62 -5.51 -31.10
C GLU A 156 16.03 -6.11 -31.04
N ALA A 157 16.63 -6.18 -29.85
CA ALA A 157 17.94 -6.78 -29.68
C ALA A 157 17.87 -8.32 -29.80
N GLU A 158 18.90 -8.94 -30.39
CA GLU A 158 19.20 -10.35 -30.16
C GLU A 158 19.36 -10.58 -28.65
N ILE A 159 18.50 -11.41 -28.08
CA ILE A 159 18.67 -11.93 -26.73
C ILE A 159 19.59 -13.15 -26.86
N PRO A 160 20.78 -13.18 -26.21
CA PRO A 160 21.64 -14.34 -26.30
C PRO A 160 20.96 -15.54 -25.65
N GLU A 161 20.55 -16.51 -26.45
CA GLU A 161 20.10 -17.80 -25.94
C GLU A 161 21.31 -18.60 -25.45
N CYS A 162 21.67 -18.40 -24.18
CA CYS A 162 22.65 -19.21 -23.48
C CYS A 162 22.28 -19.35 -21.99
N ILE A 163 22.66 -20.49 -21.41
CA ILE A 163 22.30 -20.89 -20.05
C ILE A 163 22.79 -19.89 -18.99
N GLU A 164 23.92 -19.23 -19.27
CA GLU A 164 24.54 -18.22 -18.43
C GLU A 164 23.65 -16.99 -18.20
N GLU A 165 22.92 -16.53 -19.23
CA GLU A 165 22.02 -15.38 -19.13
C GLU A 165 20.70 -15.74 -18.41
N ASP A 166 20.18 -16.96 -18.62
CA ASP A 166 19.01 -17.48 -17.88
C ASP A 166 19.30 -17.53 -16.36
N PHE A 167 20.50 -18.01 -15.99
CA PHE A 167 20.93 -18.08 -14.58
C PHE A 167 21.25 -16.72 -13.98
N LEU A 168 21.87 -15.81 -14.73
CA LEU A 168 22.09 -14.42 -14.31
C LEU A 168 20.76 -13.71 -14.01
N ALA A 169 19.74 -13.89 -14.86
CA ALA A 169 18.41 -13.31 -14.65
C ALA A 169 17.78 -13.77 -13.31
N VAL A 170 17.87 -15.07 -12.99
CA VAL A 170 17.32 -15.61 -11.73
C VAL A 170 18.15 -15.22 -10.51
N GLN A 171 19.48 -15.07 -10.62
CA GLN A 171 20.28 -14.54 -9.51
C GLN A 171 19.98 -13.06 -9.21
N LEU A 172 19.81 -12.23 -10.25
CA LEU A 172 19.38 -10.83 -10.08
C LEU A 172 18.00 -10.75 -9.41
N LEU A 173 17.06 -11.63 -9.81
CA LEU A 173 15.75 -11.77 -9.17
C LEU A 173 15.88 -12.11 -7.67
N ILE A 174 16.71 -13.09 -7.30
CA ILE A 174 16.96 -13.43 -5.88
C ILE A 174 17.52 -12.23 -5.10
N GLY A 175 18.39 -11.42 -5.71
CA GLY A 175 18.91 -10.17 -5.14
C GLY A 175 17.85 -9.08 -4.94
N ASP A 176 16.84 -8.99 -5.81
CA ASP A 176 15.67 -8.13 -5.57
C ASP A 176 14.81 -8.66 -4.43
N LEU A 177 14.59 -9.98 -4.36
CA LEU A 177 13.82 -10.63 -3.30
C LEU A 177 14.45 -10.41 -1.92
N GLN A 178 15.77 -10.58 -1.75
CA GLN A 178 16.41 -10.35 -0.44
C GLN A 178 16.31 -8.90 0.04
N ARG A 179 16.24 -7.92 -0.88
CA ARG A 179 16.05 -6.50 -0.51
C ARG A 179 14.60 -6.16 -0.17
N LEU A 180 13.63 -6.82 -0.83
CA LEU A 180 12.22 -6.78 -0.44
C LEU A 180 12.03 -7.42 0.95
N ARG A 181 12.62 -8.60 1.18
CA ARG A 181 12.65 -9.30 2.48
C ARG A 181 13.20 -8.40 3.58
N SER A 182 14.38 -7.81 3.38
CA SER A 182 15.02 -6.89 4.34
C SER A 182 14.10 -5.73 4.75
N THR A 183 13.39 -5.13 3.78
CA THR A 183 12.43 -4.04 4.04
C THR A 183 11.21 -4.54 4.82
N VAL A 184 10.72 -5.75 4.54
CA VAL A 184 9.63 -6.39 5.30
C VAL A 184 10.08 -6.67 6.75
N VAL A 185 11.25 -7.30 6.96
CA VAL A 185 11.80 -7.60 8.29
C VAL A 185 11.93 -6.33 9.14
N GLN A 186 12.52 -5.26 8.61
CA GLN A 186 12.59 -3.95 9.28
C GLN A 186 11.20 -3.40 9.67
N THR A 187 10.17 -3.67 8.85
CA THR A 187 8.79 -3.23 9.14
C THR A 187 8.16 -4.05 10.27
N TRP A 188 8.46 -5.36 10.36
CA TRP A 188 8.00 -6.21 11.46
C TRP A 188 8.76 -5.97 12.76
N GLU A 189 10.06 -5.69 12.69
CA GLU A 189 10.81 -5.19 13.85
C GLU A 189 10.24 -3.85 14.32
N GLY A 190 9.97 -2.91 13.41
CA GLY A 190 9.35 -1.63 13.77
C GLY A 190 7.94 -1.80 14.37
N TYR A 191 7.14 -2.78 13.93
CA TYR A 191 5.89 -3.14 14.59
C TYR A 191 6.12 -3.73 15.99
N ARG A 192 7.10 -4.64 16.17
CA ARG A 192 7.52 -5.20 17.48
C ARG A 192 7.98 -4.11 18.46
N ARG A 193 8.59 -3.04 17.95
CA ARG A 193 8.99 -1.84 18.71
C ARG A 193 7.87 -0.82 18.93
N GLY A 194 6.69 -1.00 18.33
CA GLY A 194 5.56 -0.07 18.40
C GLY A 194 5.64 1.15 17.47
N ILE A 195 6.60 1.19 16.55
CA ILE A 195 6.84 2.28 15.59
C ILE A 195 5.84 2.21 14.41
N PHE A 196 5.55 1.00 13.92
CA PHE A 196 4.60 0.76 12.82
C PHE A 196 3.32 0.08 13.32
N ASP A 197 2.18 0.37 12.67
CA ASP A 197 0.93 -0.37 12.92
C ASP A 197 0.95 -1.74 12.23
N ILE A 198 0.20 -2.70 12.76
CA ILE A 198 -0.01 -4.02 12.13
C ILE A 198 -0.60 -3.91 10.71
N VAL A 199 -1.42 -2.89 10.44
CA VAL A 199 -1.89 -2.56 9.08
C VAL A 199 -0.73 -2.26 8.13
N THR A 200 0.24 -1.45 8.58
CA THR A 200 1.43 -1.10 7.80
C THR A 200 2.27 -2.34 7.53
N ALA A 201 2.60 -3.13 8.56
CA ALA A 201 3.39 -4.35 8.39
C ALA A 201 2.73 -5.36 7.44
N SER A 202 1.41 -5.57 7.57
CA SER A 202 0.65 -6.46 6.70
C SER A 202 0.56 -5.98 5.26
N LEU A 203 0.23 -4.70 5.01
CA LEU A 203 0.14 -4.14 3.65
C LEU A 203 1.49 -4.16 2.94
N ILE A 204 2.60 -3.96 3.67
CA ILE A 204 3.96 -4.02 3.14
C ILE A 204 4.38 -5.44 2.79
N THR A 205 4.03 -6.42 3.63
CA THR A 205 4.24 -7.85 3.33
C THR A 205 3.45 -8.28 2.08
N ASP A 206 2.17 -7.88 2.00
CA ASP A 206 1.28 -8.22 0.89
C ASP A 206 1.62 -7.48 -0.42
N ALA A 207 2.23 -6.29 -0.33
CA ALA A 207 2.80 -5.58 -1.47
C ALA A 207 4.10 -6.24 -1.94
N ALA A 208 4.98 -6.68 -1.03
CA ALA A 208 6.23 -7.35 -1.37
C ALA A 208 5.98 -8.65 -2.15
N VAL A 209 5.09 -9.53 -1.68
CA VAL A 209 4.76 -10.78 -2.40
C VAL A 209 4.06 -10.49 -3.74
N GLY A 210 3.21 -9.47 -3.81
CA GLY A 210 2.60 -9.02 -5.06
C GLY A 210 3.61 -8.50 -6.11
N LEU A 211 4.68 -7.81 -5.64
CA LEU A 211 5.81 -7.42 -6.48
C LEU A 211 6.60 -8.65 -6.94
N VAL A 212 6.91 -9.58 -6.04
CA VAL A 212 7.64 -10.82 -6.38
C VAL A 212 6.92 -11.66 -7.42
N ARG A 213 5.59 -11.85 -7.33
CA ARG A 213 4.81 -12.54 -8.37
C ARG A 213 4.92 -11.84 -9.74
N SER A 214 5.03 -10.51 -9.74
CA SER A 214 5.18 -9.71 -10.96
C SER A 214 6.59 -9.79 -11.56
N LEU A 215 7.62 -9.98 -10.72
CA LEU A 215 9.00 -10.18 -11.15
C LEU A 215 9.24 -11.63 -11.64
N GLU A 216 8.68 -12.63 -10.94
CA GLU A 216 8.76 -14.05 -11.35
C GLU A 216 8.08 -14.29 -12.71
N GLU A 217 6.89 -13.72 -12.94
CA GLU A 217 6.22 -13.78 -14.25
C GLU A 217 7.06 -13.07 -15.36
N GLY A 218 7.87 -12.07 -14.99
CA GLY A 218 8.82 -11.42 -15.88
C GLY A 218 10.04 -12.27 -16.26
N CYS A 219 10.45 -13.20 -15.38
CA CYS A 219 11.56 -14.13 -15.60
C CYS A 219 11.10 -15.52 -16.10
N LYS A 220 9.79 -15.73 -16.26
CA LYS A 220 9.13 -17.01 -16.52
C LYS A 220 9.72 -17.82 -17.68
N GLU A 221 10.07 -17.16 -18.79
CA GLU A 221 10.64 -17.83 -19.96
C GLU A 221 11.96 -18.53 -19.62
N HIS A 222 12.85 -17.86 -18.88
CA HIS A 222 14.10 -18.41 -18.37
C HIS A 222 13.84 -19.56 -17.37
N ILE A 223 12.81 -19.42 -16.52
CA ILE A 223 12.45 -20.42 -15.51
C ILE A 223 11.88 -21.71 -16.15
N ASP A 224 10.97 -21.59 -17.12
CA ASP A 224 10.36 -22.74 -17.80
C ASP A 224 11.37 -23.46 -18.73
N LYS A 225 12.33 -22.73 -19.35
CA LYS A 225 13.45 -23.29 -20.12
C LYS A 225 14.23 -24.37 -19.35
N HIS A 226 14.45 -24.17 -18.04
CA HIS A 226 15.19 -25.10 -17.17
C HIS A 226 14.30 -26.10 -16.38
N ASN A 227 13.08 -26.33 -16.87
CA ASN A 227 12.04 -27.17 -16.22
C ASN A 227 11.59 -26.66 -14.84
N GLY A 228 11.64 -25.36 -14.59
CA GLY A 228 11.09 -24.72 -13.40
C GLY A 228 12.12 -24.36 -12.33
N ILE A 229 11.69 -23.49 -11.41
CA ILE A 229 12.55 -22.78 -10.45
C ILE A 229 13.40 -23.70 -9.58
N GLU A 230 12.89 -24.87 -9.20
CA GLU A 230 13.59 -25.85 -8.35
C GLU A 230 14.99 -26.18 -8.87
N ARG A 231 15.12 -26.51 -10.16
CA ARG A 231 16.43 -26.87 -10.72
C ARG A 231 17.39 -25.70 -10.73
N MET A 232 16.88 -24.49 -10.97
CA MET A 232 17.71 -23.29 -11.00
C MET A 232 18.24 -22.96 -9.60
N LEU A 233 17.39 -23.06 -8.56
CA LEU A 233 17.83 -22.88 -7.17
C LEU A 233 18.88 -23.93 -6.77
N TYR A 234 18.66 -25.22 -7.05
CA TYR A 234 19.64 -26.26 -6.72
C TYR A 234 20.97 -26.10 -7.48
N PHE A 235 20.96 -25.60 -8.72
CA PHE A 235 22.19 -25.31 -9.47
C PHE A 235 22.96 -24.12 -8.87
N ILE A 236 22.27 -23.01 -8.58
CA ILE A 236 22.85 -21.83 -7.90
C ILE A 236 23.46 -22.25 -6.54
N TYR A 237 22.74 -23.09 -5.80
CA TYR A 237 23.23 -23.66 -4.55
C TYR A 237 24.48 -24.55 -4.72
N HIS A 238 24.51 -25.39 -5.76
CA HIS A 238 25.67 -26.23 -6.07
C HIS A 238 26.90 -25.38 -6.41
N CYS A 239 26.75 -24.30 -7.19
CA CYS A 239 27.81 -23.32 -7.43
C CYS A 239 28.34 -22.74 -6.11
N HIS A 240 27.46 -22.22 -5.25
CA HIS A 240 27.88 -21.67 -3.96
C HIS A 240 28.56 -22.71 -3.05
N CYS A 241 28.20 -23.99 -3.12
CA CYS A 241 28.93 -25.06 -2.41
C CYS A 241 30.38 -25.18 -2.91
N LEU A 242 30.57 -25.19 -4.23
CA LEU A 242 31.91 -25.20 -4.86
C LEU A 242 32.68 -23.87 -4.62
N ASP A 243 32.00 -22.81 -4.21
CA ASP A 243 32.62 -21.57 -3.76
C ASP A 243 33.14 -21.59 -2.33
N HIS A 244 32.59 -22.48 -1.49
CA HIS A 244 32.99 -22.67 -0.10
C HIS A 244 33.72 -24.01 0.13
N ASP A 245 34.37 -24.53 -0.92
CA ASP A 245 35.11 -25.81 -0.95
C ASP A 245 34.33 -27.02 -0.40
N THR A 246 33.00 -26.98 -0.51
CA THR A 246 32.07 -28.01 0.01
C THR A 246 31.16 -28.55 -1.09
N ARG A 247 30.18 -29.37 -0.74
CA ARG A 247 29.24 -30.02 -1.67
C ARG A 247 27.81 -30.08 -1.12
N PRO A 248 26.77 -30.10 -1.96
CA PRO A 248 25.38 -30.27 -1.48
C PRO A 248 25.15 -31.55 -0.67
N GLU A 249 25.91 -32.61 -0.94
CA GLU A 249 25.77 -33.92 -0.29
C GLU A 249 26.54 -34.03 1.04
N HIS A 250 27.31 -33.01 1.43
CA HIS A 250 28.02 -32.98 2.72
C HIS A 250 27.04 -32.92 3.90
N LYS A 251 27.36 -33.62 4.98
CA LYS A 251 26.56 -33.70 6.21
C LYS A 251 27.49 -33.76 7.42
N ASP A 252 27.35 -32.82 8.36
CA ASP A 252 28.19 -32.81 9.57
C ASP A 252 27.83 -33.98 10.51
N ARG A 253 26.56 -34.42 10.48
CA ARG A 253 26.02 -35.50 11.30
C ARG A 253 25.28 -36.53 10.45
N PRO A 254 25.44 -37.84 10.73
CA PRO A 254 24.59 -38.87 10.14
C PRO A 254 23.11 -38.58 10.44
N GLY A 255 22.31 -38.38 9.40
CA GLY A 255 20.89 -38.06 9.51
C GLY A 255 20.51 -36.59 9.27
N ASP A 256 21.47 -35.67 9.10
CA ASP A 256 21.16 -34.28 8.69
C ASP A 256 20.35 -34.25 7.38
N ASP A 257 19.32 -33.42 7.29
CA ASP A 257 18.53 -33.24 6.06
C ASP A 257 19.36 -32.62 4.90
N PHE A 258 20.35 -31.78 5.23
CA PHE A 258 21.02 -30.86 4.31
C PHE A 258 22.43 -30.50 4.79
N ASN A 259 23.25 -29.88 3.95
CA ASN A 259 24.56 -29.35 4.34
C ASN A 259 24.39 -28.07 5.18
N PHE A 260 24.53 -28.19 6.50
CA PHE A 260 24.34 -27.07 7.44
C PHE A 260 25.49 -26.06 7.47
N LEU A 261 26.65 -26.33 6.86
CA LEU A 261 27.70 -25.32 6.65
C LEU A 261 27.25 -24.22 5.68
N MET A 262 26.27 -24.54 4.82
CA MET A 262 25.71 -23.65 3.79
C MET A 262 24.30 -23.15 4.15
N TYR A 263 23.91 -23.22 5.44
CA TYR A 263 22.57 -22.83 5.91
C TYR A 263 22.20 -21.39 5.50
N ASP A 264 23.08 -20.42 5.76
CA ASP A 264 22.81 -19.01 5.48
C ASP A 264 22.66 -18.74 3.97
N VAL A 265 23.41 -19.46 3.13
CA VAL A 265 23.23 -19.41 1.66
C VAL A 265 21.89 -20.03 1.24
N ALA A 266 21.49 -21.15 1.83
CA ALA A 266 20.22 -21.83 1.49
C ALA A 266 18.96 -21.07 1.95
N ASP A 267 19.07 -20.28 3.02
CA ASP A 267 18.08 -19.26 3.42
C ASP A 267 18.11 -18.06 2.44
N ALA A 268 19.30 -17.55 2.10
CA ALA A 268 19.47 -16.42 1.18
C ALA A 268 18.93 -16.67 -0.24
N ILE A 269 18.87 -17.92 -0.71
CA ILE A 269 18.29 -18.31 -2.01
C ILE A 269 16.93 -19.02 -1.90
N PHE A 270 16.28 -18.98 -0.73
CA PHE A 270 14.93 -19.53 -0.49
C PHE A 270 14.76 -21.04 -0.74
N ILE A 271 15.84 -21.83 -0.69
CA ILE A 271 15.76 -23.30 -0.82
C ILE A 271 15.03 -23.91 0.38
N ILE A 272 15.32 -23.45 1.60
CA ILE A 272 14.74 -23.99 2.84
C ILE A 272 13.19 -23.96 2.81
N PRO A 273 12.52 -22.81 2.60
CA PRO A 273 11.06 -22.77 2.49
C PRO A 273 10.53 -23.53 1.28
N HIS A 274 11.20 -23.46 0.12
CA HIS A 274 10.80 -24.23 -1.07
C HIS A 274 10.77 -25.74 -0.78
N CYS A 275 11.78 -26.27 -0.11
CA CYS A 275 11.87 -27.67 0.29
C CYS A 275 10.79 -28.09 1.29
N PHE A 276 10.46 -27.25 2.29
CA PHE A 276 9.37 -27.55 3.23
C PHE A 276 8.01 -27.61 2.53
N VAL A 277 7.71 -26.61 1.68
CA VAL A 277 6.45 -26.52 0.95
C VAL A 277 6.33 -27.66 -0.07
N LYS A 278 7.40 -28.00 -0.79
CA LYS A 278 7.42 -29.16 -1.70
C LYS A 278 7.20 -30.48 -0.97
N LYS A 279 7.95 -30.76 0.11
CA LYS A 279 7.77 -31.98 0.93
C LYS A 279 6.33 -32.11 1.45
N PHE A 280 5.69 -30.99 1.83
CA PHE A 280 4.27 -30.98 2.21
C PHE A 280 3.35 -31.30 1.02
N LEU A 281 3.56 -30.66 -0.13
CA LEU A 281 2.75 -30.85 -1.34
C LEU A 281 2.81 -32.30 -1.86
N GLU A 282 3.97 -32.95 -1.78
CA GLU A 282 4.17 -34.36 -2.14
C GLU A 282 3.35 -35.33 -1.26
N VAL A 283 3.18 -35.02 0.03
CA VAL A 283 2.35 -35.82 0.96
C VAL A 283 0.86 -35.50 0.82
N GLN A 284 0.52 -34.24 0.56
CA GLN A 284 -0.86 -33.74 0.51
C GLN A 284 -1.56 -34.17 -0.79
N GLN A 285 -2.35 -35.24 -0.73
CA GLN A 285 -3.12 -35.75 -1.87
C GLN A 285 -4.44 -34.95 -2.05
N PRO A 286 -4.91 -34.74 -3.30
CA PRO A 286 -6.20 -34.07 -3.56
C PRO A 286 -7.36 -34.73 -2.81
N GLY A 287 -8.21 -33.91 -2.17
CA GLY A 287 -9.36 -34.39 -1.38
C GLY A 287 -9.02 -35.09 -0.05
N THR A 288 -7.73 -35.16 0.35
CA THR A 288 -7.31 -35.67 1.66
C THR A 288 -6.91 -34.53 2.59
N MET A 289 -6.99 -34.76 3.91
CA MET A 289 -6.58 -33.77 4.91
C MET A 289 -5.37 -34.26 5.71
N THR A 290 -4.18 -33.75 5.40
CA THR A 290 -2.93 -34.10 6.10
C THR A 290 -2.82 -33.33 7.42
N GLU A 291 -2.96 -34.02 8.57
CA GLU A 291 -2.73 -33.42 9.89
C GLU A 291 -1.25 -33.50 10.33
N PHE A 292 -0.76 -32.44 10.98
CA PHE A 292 0.55 -32.45 11.65
C PHE A 292 0.60 -33.50 12.78
N ARG A 293 1.51 -34.47 12.67
CA ARG A 293 1.68 -35.53 13.67
C ARG A 293 2.43 -35.02 14.90
N ARG A 294 1.69 -34.83 16.01
CA ARG A 294 2.26 -34.50 17.33
C ARG A 294 3.28 -35.57 17.76
N GLY A 295 4.38 -35.15 18.38
CA GLY A 295 5.42 -36.04 18.91
C GLY A 295 6.45 -36.56 17.89
N VAL A 296 6.37 -36.17 16.62
CA VAL A 296 7.39 -36.52 15.60
C VAL A 296 8.58 -35.54 15.61
N PHE A 297 8.33 -34.28 15.97
CA PHE A 297 9.34 -33.22 16.09
C PHE A 297 9.43 -32.75 17.55
N PRO A 298 10.54 -32.11 17.96
CA PRO A 298 10.64 -31.39 19.23
C PRO A 298 9.53 -30.35 19.42
N GLU A 299 9.35 -29.86 20.65
CA GLU A 299 8.47 -28.70 20.88
C GLU A 299 9.20 -27.40 20.51
N TYR A 300 8.47 -26.48 19.88
CA TYR A 300 8.96 -25.14 19.56
C TYR A 300 8.78 -24.25 20.79
N GLU A 301 9.86 -23.63 21.25
CA GLU A 301 9.89 -22.74 22.42
C GLU A 301 10.03 -21.27 21.96
N PRO A 302 8.95 -20.48 21.88
CA PRO A 302 9.01 -19.12 21.33
C PRO A 302 9.91 -18.19 22.16
N THR A 303 9.90 -18.36 23.48
CA THR A 303 10.65 -17.57 24.48
C THR A 303 12.17 -17.71 24.38
N SER A 304 12.69 -18.66 23.61
CA SER A 304 14.12 -18.85 23.41
C SER A 304 14.67 -17.90 22.33
N ASP A 305 15.81 -17.27 22.58
CA ASP A 305 16.46 -16.34 21.65
C ASP A 305 17.02 -17.08 20.42
N ARG A 306 16.40 -16.82 19.25
CA ARG A 306 16.76 -17.43 17.97
C ARG A 306 18.11 -16.95 17.42
N SER A 307 18.60 -15.77 17.81
CA SER A 307 19.89 -15.25 17.34
C SER A 307 21.05 -16.18 17.74
N THR A 308 20.96 -16.73 18.96
CA THR A 308 21.97 -17.64 19.56
C THR A 308 21.97 -19.07 18.99
N LYS A 309 20.98 -19.43 18.17
CA LYS A 309 20.77 -20.82 17.69
C LYS A 309 21.61 -21.16 16.47
N SER A 310 22.04 -22.42 16.38
CA SER A 310 22.73 -22.91 15.17
C SER A 310 21.76 -23.00 13.99
N GLY A 311 22.27 -22.97 12.75
CA GLY A 311 21.44 -23.13 11.54
C GLY A 311 20.60 -24.42 11.55
N ARG A 312 21.12 -25.50 12.16
CA ARG A 312 20.39 -26.76 12.36
C ARG A 312 19.20 -26.61 13.31
N ASP A 313 19.37 -25.88 14.41
CA ASP A 313 18.29 -25.65 15.37
C ASP A 313 17.23 -24.69 14.80
N LYS A 314 17.67 -23.64 14.07
CA LYS A 314 16.78 -22.73 13.34
C LYS A 314 15.94 -23.49 12.31
N PHE A 315 16.57 -24.29 11.44
CA PHE A 315 15.90 -25.16 10.47
C PHE A 315 14.85 -26.08 11.11
N TYR A 316 15.13 -26.62 12.30
CA TYR A 316 14.15 -27.44 13.02
C TYR A 316 13.04 -26.64 13.71
N GLU A 317 13.23 -25.37 14.09
CA GLU A 317 12.09 -24.48 14.41
C GLU A 317 11.22 -24.25 13.17
N ASP A 318 11.86 -23.97 12.03
CA ASP A 318 11.20 -23.51 10.82
C ASP A 318 10.30 -24.58 10.19
N ILE A 319 10.78 -25.83 10.14
CA ILE A 319 9.97 -26.97 9.70
C ILE A 319 8.78 -27.21 10.63
N ILE A 320 8.92 -26.96 11.94
CA ILE A 320 7.82 -27.08 12.91
C ILE A 320 6.78 -25.98 12.67
N ILE A 321 7.20 -24.73 12.43
CA ILE A 321 6.31 -23.59 12.17
C ILE A 321 5.52 -23.83 10.87
N VAL A 322 6.20 -24.14 9.77
CA VAL A 322 5.58 -24.33 8.45
C VAL A 322 4.67 -25.56 8.40
N LEU A 323 5.11 -26.72 8.90
CA LEU A 323 4.29 -27.94 8.85
C LEU A 323 3.11 -27.91 9.84
N LYS A 324 3.12 -27.04 10.86
CA LYS A 324 1.94 -26.79 11.71
C LYS A 324 0.88 -25.96 10.98
N ILE A 325 1.26 -24.95 10.18
CA ILE A 325 0.30 -24.01 9.59
C ILE A 325 -0.21 -24.42 8.20
N LEU A 326 0.59 -25.10 7.36
CA LEU A 326 0.16 -25.48 6.01
C LEU A 326 -1.15 -26.29 5.97
N PRO A 327 -1.41 -27.26 6.87
CA PRO A 327 -2.73 -27.91 6.99
C PRO A 327 -3.88 -26.93 7.24
N GLU A 328 -3.67 -25.92 8.07
CA GLU A 328 -4.71 -24.95 8.45
C GLU A 328 -5.10 -24.05 7.27
N PHE A 329 -4.15 -23.72 6.38
CA PHE A 329 -4.44 -23.09 5.09
C PHE A 329 -5.19 -24.02 4.12
N VAL A 330 -4.85 -25.32 4.05
CA VAL A 330 -5.60 -26.30 3.23
C VAL A 330 -7.06 -26.40 3.68
N ALA A 331 -7.29 -26.49 4.99
CA ALA A 331 -8.62 -26.57 5.57
C ALA A 331 -9.47 -25.33 5.23
N LEU A 332 -8.90 -24.12 5.31
CA LEU A 332 -9.59 -22.90 4.92
C LEU A 332 -9.88 -22.85 3.41
N THR A 333 -8.88 -23.14 2.57
CA THR A 333 -8.99 -23.01 1.10
C THR A 333 -9.91 -24.03 0.44
N THR A 334 -10.12 -25.18 1.09
CA THR A 334 -10.99 -26.28 0.60
C THR A 334 -12.48 -26.04 0.92
N GLU A 335 -12.78 -25.47 2.10
CA GLU A 335 -14.16 -25.30 2.59
C GLU A 335 -14.77 -23.92 2.28
N PHE A 336 -13.94 -22.91 2.03
CA PHE A 336 -14.40 -21.52 1.83
C PHE A 336 -13.87 -20.89 0.54
N GLU A 337 -14.76 -20.16 -0.12
CA GLU A 337 -14.44 -19.23 -1.21
C GLU A 337 -13.39 -18.18 -0.78
N PRO A 338 -12.64 -17.57 -1.71
CA PRO A 338 -11.68 -16.50 -1.41
C PRO A 338 -12.31 -15.38 -0.59
N SER A 339 -11.80 -15.15 0.61
CA SER A 339 -12.34 -14.13 1.50
C SER A 339 -12.06 -12.71 0.97
N PRO A 340 -12.90 -11.70 1.25
CA PRO A 340 -12.72 -10.33 0.76
C PRO A 340 -11.33 -9.72 1.01
N ALA A 341 -10.65 -10.12 2.09
CA ALA A 341 -9.31 -9.66 2.47
C ALA A 341 -8.29 -10.83 2.51
N GLU A 342 -8.33 -11.72 1.52
CA GLU A 342 -7.36 -12.82 1.36
C GLU A 342 -5.93 -12.29 1.12
N ASP A 343 -5.01 -12.69 1.99
CA ASP A 343 -3.58 -12.39 1.91
C ASP A 343 -2.84 -13.21 0.84
N GLU A 344 -1.69 -12.71 0.37
CA GLU A 344 -0.92 -13.43 -0.65
C GLU A 344 -0.38 -14.80 -0.19
N MET A 345 -0.19 -15.08 1.10
CA MET A 345 0.23 -16.44 1.52
C MET A 345 -0.94 -17.42 1.39
N THR A 346 -2.14 -17.08 1.87
CA THR A 346 -3.36 -17.87 1.63
C THR A 346 -3.58 -18.08 0.13
N ARG A 347 -3.36 -17.05 -0.70
CA ARG A 347 -3.49 -17.17 -2.16
C ARG A 347 -2.40 -18.03 -2.79
N CYS A 348 -1.14 -17.88 -2.42
CA CYS A 348 -0.07 -18.73 -2.94
C CYS A 348 -0.25 -20.21 -2.54
N VAL A 349 -0.83 -20.50 -1.36
CA VAL A 349 -1.25 -21.87 -1.01
C VAL A 349 -2.38 -22.35 -1.94
N ARG A 350 -3.38 -21.52 -2.24
CA ARG A 350 -4.47 -21.84 -3.18
C ARG A 350 -3.91 -22.09 -4.60
N ASP A 351 -3.12 -21.16 -5.13
CA ASP A 351 -2.40 -21.24 -6.41
C ASP A 351 -1.58 -22.56 -6.51
N MET A 352 -0.87 -22.93 -5.44
CA MET A 352 -0.06 -24.15 -5.34
C MET A 352 -0.91 -25.42 -5.31
N LEU A 353 -2.03 -25.44 -4.58
CA LEU A 353 -2.91 -26.61 -4.50
C LEU A 353 -3.58 -26.90 -5.85
N GLU A 354 -3.99 -25.84 -6.56
CA GLU A 354 -4.60 -25.94 -7.89
C GLU A 354 -3.58 -26.33 -8.98
N THR A 355 -2.43 -25.63 -9.05
CA THR A 355 -1.42 -25.87 -10.10
C THR A 355 -0.52 -27.07 -9.84
N ARG A 356 -0.47 -27.55 -8.58
CA ARG A 356 0.46 -28.59 -8.08
C ARG A 356 1.94 -28.27 -8.32
N LYS A 357 2.29 -26.98 -8.43
CA LYS A 357 3.66 -26.46 -8.55
C LYS A 357 4.01 -25.56 -7.36
N VAL A 358 5.27 -25.57 -6.93
CA VAL A 358 5.81 -24.57 -6.00
C VAL A 358 6.53 -23.49 -6.82
N THR A 359 6.17 -22.23 -6.59
CA THR A 359 6.75 -21.05 -7.25
C THR A 359 7.79 -20.38 -6.36
N LEU A 360 8.63 -19.51 -6.93
CA LEU A 360 9.53 -18.64 -6.16
C LEU A 360 8.72 -17.73 -5.24
N THR A 361 7.59 -17.22 -5.71
CA THR A 361 6.63 -16.42 -4.93
C THR A 361 6.13 -17.19 -3.69
N MET A 362 5.80 -18.48 -3.81
CA MET A 362 5.36 -19.30 -2.68
C MET A 362 6.50 -19.57 -1.69
N ALA A 363 7.72 -19.84 -2.18
CA ALA A 363 8.90 -19.98 -1.33
C ALA A 363 9.20 -18.66 -0.57
N PHE A 364 9.13 -17.52 -1.25
CA PHE A 364 9.30 -16.19 -0.69
C PHE A 364 8.22 -15.83 0.34
N ALA A 365 6.94 -16.05 0.03
CA ALA A 365 5.83 -15.84 0.98
C ALA A 365 5.97 -16.70 2.25
N THR A 366 6.45 -17.94 2.09
CA THR A 366 6.74 -18.84 3.21
C THR A 366 7.96 -18.37 4.01
N GLN A 367 8.98 -17.80 3.37
CA GLN A 367 10.10 -17.17 4.06
C GLN A 367 9.63 -15.96 4.87
N LEU A 368 8.83 -15.05 4.29
CA LEU A 368 8.30 -13.91 5.05
C LEU A 368 7.45 -14.37 6.24
N TYR A 369 6.66 -15.44 6.09
CA TYR A 369 5.92 -16.02 7.21
C TYR A 369 6.85 -16.53 8.34
N LEU A 370 7.96 -17.21 7.98
CA LEU A 370 9.00 -17.62 8.93
C LEU A 370 9.70 -16.42 9.58
N ASP A 371 10.10 -15.42 8.80
CA ASP A 371 10.78 -14.22 9.26
C ASP A 371 9.90 -13.45 10.28
N ILE A 372 8.59 -13.35 10.02
CA ILE A 372 7.60 -12.73 10.93
C ILE A 372 7.48 -13.49 12.26
N HIS A 373 7.49 -14.82 12.23
CA HIS A 373 7.55 -15.64 13.46
C HIS A 373 8.91 -15.53 14.16
N SER A 374 9.99 -15.31 13.41
CA SER A 374 11.34 -15.12 13.95
C SER A 374 11.49 -13.78 14.69
N GLU A 375 10.86 -12.71 14.19
CA GLU A 375 10.80 -11.41 14.84
C GLU A 375 9.86 -11.41 16.04
N LEU A 376 8.61 -11.85 15.86
CA LEU A 376 7.58 -11.70 16.89
C LEU A 376 7.62 -12.77 17.99
N ARG A 377 8.22 -13.94 17.74
CA ARG A 377 8.41 -15.02 18.73
C ARG A 377 7.14 -15.37 19.52
N ASP A 378 7.05 -15.01 20.80
CA ASP A 378 5.89 -15.25 21.68
C ASP A 378 4.74 -14.26 21.43
N GLN A 379 5.04 -13.09 20.86
CA GLN A 379 4.11 -11.99 20.59
C GLN A 379 3.28 -12.18 19.31
N VAL A 380 3.52 -13.23 18.51
CA VAL A 380 2.77 -13.54 17.27
C VAL A 380 1.24 -13.46 17.46
N GLY A 381 0.74 -13.89 18.63
CA GLY A 381 -0.69 -13.85 18.96
C GLY A 381 -1.28 -12.47 19.26
N ALA A 382 -0.46 -11.43 19.47
CA ALA A 382 -0.91 -10.09 19.85
C ALA A 382 -1.68 -9.37 18.73
N ALA A 383 -1.31 -9.62 17.47
CA ALA A 383 -2.01 -9.07 16.31
C ALA A 383 -3.49 -9.50 16.26
N PHE A 384 -3.81 -10.73 16.68
CA PHE A 384 -5.19 -11.21 16.78
C PHE A 384 -5.97 -10.50 17.90
N PHE A 385 -5.34 -10.16 19.03
CA PHE A 385 -6.00 -9.37 20.09
C PHE A 385 -6.35 -7.96 19.59
N THR A 386 -5.42 -7.33 18.85
CA THR A 386 -5.66 -6.03 18.22
C THR A 386 -6.81 -6.10 17.21
N LEU A 387 -6.79 -7.07 16.29
CA LEU A 387 -7.86 -7.28 15.32
C LEU A 387 -9.21 -7.55 16.00
N SER A 388 -9.28 -8.49 16.94
CA SER A 388 -10.54 -8.86 17.59
C SER A 388 -11.12 -7.71 18.43
N THR A 389 -10.27 -6.85 18.99
CA THR A 389 -10.70 -5.59 19.64
C THR A 389 -11.32 -4.62 18.64
N VAL A 390 -10.64 -4.31 17.54
CA VAL A 390 -11.15 -3.41 16.48
C VAL A 390 -12.43 -3.94 15.86
N ALA A 391 -12.48 -5.24 15.51
CA ALA A 391 -13.64 -5.92 14.96
C ALA A 391 -14.86 -5.85 15.90
N SER A 392 -14.66 -6.17 17.19
CA SER A 392 -15.73 -6.08 18.19
C SER A 392 -16.21 -4.64 18.39
N PHE A 393 -15.27 -3.68 18.41
CA PHE A 393 -15.58 -2.26 18.57
C PHE A 393 -16.38 -1.72 17.39
N VAL A 394 -15.90 -1.89 16.16
CA VAL A 394 -16.57 -1.39 14.94
C VAL A 394 -17.96 -2.00 14.79
N ARG A 395 -18.12 -3.32 15.03
CA ARG A 395 -19.42 -3.99 14.97
C ARG A 395 -20.41 -3.44 16.02
N LYS A 396 -19.93 -3.14 17.24
CA LYS A 396 -20.73 -2.47 18.29
C LYS A 396 -21.12 -1.05 17.85
N ASN A 397 -20.17 -0.26 17.39
CA ASN A 397 -20.33 1.14 16.98
C ASN A 397 -21.31 1.31 15.80
N ILE A 398 -21.27 0.39 14.83
CA ILE A 398 -22.27 0.28 13.75
C ILE A 398 -23.66 0.00 14.33
N LYS A 399 -23.80 -1.01 15.21
CA LYS A 399 -25.10 -1.34 15.82
C LYS A 399 -25.68 -0.17 16.63
N GLU A 400 -24.85 0.51 17.42
CA GLU A 400 -25.26 1.69 18.20
C GLU A 400 -25.71 2.83 17.29
N THR A 401 -25.05 3.05 16.14
CA THR A 401 -25.45 4.08 15.17
C THR A 401 -26.77 3.75 14.47
N LEU A 402 -27.00 2.47 14.12
CA LEU A 402 -28.25 2.04 13.49
C LEU A 402 -29.45 2.10 14.45
N GLU A 403 -29.27 1.78 15.73
CA GLU A 403 -30.34 1.95 16.74
C GLU A 403 -30.60 3.44 17.04
N PHE A 404 -29.56 4.27 17.12
CA PHE A 404 -29.65 5.71 17.39
C PHE A 404 -30.49 6.47 16.35
N HIS A 405 -30.52 5.99 15.11
CA HIS A 405 -31.30 6.55 13.99
C HIS A 405 -32.52 5.73 13.58
N LYS A 406 -32.89 4.67 14.33
CA LYS A 406 -34.01 3.78 13.99
C LYS A 406 -35.28 4.55 13.61
N ASP A 407 -35.61 5.55 14.43
CA ASP A 407 -36.84 6.34 14.36
C ASP A 407 -36.68 7.66 13.55
N LEU A 408 -35.50 7.93 12.99
CA LEU A 408 -35.18 9.13 12.22
C LEU A 408 -34.92 8.79 10.75
N ARG A 409 -35.49 9.56 9.81
CA ARG A 409 -35.38 9.30 8.36
C ARG A 409 -35.02 10.57 7.61
N ILE A 410 -34.02 10.49 6.74
CA ILE A 410 -33.58 11.59 5.86
C ILE A 410 -33.38 11.07 4.44
N SER A 411 -33.75 11.86 3.43
CA SER A 411 -33.68 11.45 2.02
C SER A 411 -32.26 11.26 1.48
N THR A 412 -31.25 11.79 2.18
CA THR A 412 -29.81 11.60 1.90
C THR A 412 -29.24 10.27 2.44
N TRP A 413 -29.97 9.57 3.33
CA TRP A 413 -29.54 8.30 3.92
C TRP A 413 -30.50 7.17 3.54
N THR A 414 -30.21 6.51 2.42
CA THR A 414 -31.04 5.44 1.85
C THR A 414 -30.92 4.14 2.63
N ALA A 415 -31.91 3.24 2.45
CA ALA A 415 -31.86 1.88 3.01
C ALA A 415 -30.66 1.07 2.51
N GLU A 416 -30.12 1.38 1.32
CA GLU A 416 -28.90 0.78 0.76
C GLU A 416 -27.67 1.09 1.63
N HIS A 417 -27.56 2.33 2.15
CA HIS A 417 -26.47 2.70 3.04
C HIS A 417 -26.55 1.98 4.40
N GLU A 418 -27.76 1.80 4.95
CA GLU A 418 -27.95 0.96 6.13
C GLU A 418 -27.62 -0.51 5.84
N GLN A 419 -27.96 -1.02 4.66
CA GLN A 419 -27.68 -2.40 4.28
C GLN A 419 -26.17 -2.62 4.19
N ALA A 420 -25.43 -1.72 3.54
CA ALA A 420 -23.96 -1.79 3.51
C ALA A 420 -23.31 -1.76 4.90
N MET A 421 -23.89 -1.05 5.88
CA MET A 421 -23.46 -1.12 7.28
C MET A 421 -23.76 -2.47 7.94
N LYS A 422 -24.93 -3.05 7.69
CA LYS A 422 -25.32 -4.39 8.17
C LYS A 422 -24.42 -5.47 7.55
N ASP A 423 -24.13 -5.37 6.25
CA ASP A 423 -23.26 -6.27 5.51
C ASP A 423 -21.82 -6.23 6.02
N LEU A 424 -21.26 -5.04 6.30
CA LEU A 424 -19.95 -4.90 6.97
C LEU A 424 -19.95 -5.57 8.35
N SER A 425 -20.98 -5.31 9.17
CA SER A 425 -21.17 -5.97 10.48
C SER A 425 -21.26 -7.50 10.38
N ASN A 426 -21.84 -8.02 9.29
CA ASN A 426 -21.96 -9.45 9.03
C ASN A 426 -20.62 -10.04 8.55
N ASN A 427 -19.90 -9.39 7.62
CA ASN A 427 -18.58 -9.82 7.16
C ASN A 427 -17.57 -9.87 8.33
N ILE A 428 -17.57 -8.86 9.20
CA ILE A 428 -16.77 -8.83 10.43
C ILE A 428 -17.09 -10.04 11.32
N PHE A 429 -18.36 -10.43 11.41
CA PHE A 429 -18.75 -11.62 12.17
C PHE A 429 -18.23 -12.90 11.50
N THR A 430 -18.64 -13.15 10.26
CA THR A 430 -18.38 -14.39 9.51
C THR A 430 -16.89 -14.70 9.38
N TYR A 431 -16.06 -13.70 9.05
CA TYR A 431 -14.65 -13.93 8.72
C TYR A 431 -13.71 -13.79 9.91
N VAL A 432 -14.01 -12.92 10.89
CA VAL A 432 -13.11 -12.64 12.02
C VAL A 432 -13.62 -13.21 13.34
N LEU A 433 -14.89 -12.98 13.69
CA LEU A 433 -15.40 -13.28 15.04
C LEU A 433 -15.98 -14.69 15.21
N SER A 434 -16.49 -15.35 14.15
CA SER A 434 -17.04 -16.71 14.21
C SER A 434 -16.05 -17.85 13.95
N ASP A 435 -14.76 -17.55 13.72
CA ASP A 435 -13.68 -18.53 13.53
C ASP A 435 -13.97 -19.52 12.36
N PRO A 436 -14.11 -19.03 11.11
CA PRO A 436 -14.52 -19.85 9.96
C PRO A 436 -13.56 -21.01 9.69
N HIS A 437 -12.27 -20.81 9.90
CA HIS A 437 -11.25 -21.86 9.84
C HIS A 437 -11.58 -23.04 10.79
N ARG A 438 -12.05 -22.77 12.02
CA ARG A 438 -12.45 -23.82 12.95
C ARG A 438 -13.84 -24.41 12.66
N VAL A 439 -14.64 -23.77 11.81
CA VAL A 439 -15.84 -24.38 11.19
C VAL A 439 -15.41 -25.35 10.10
N ALA A 440 -14.54 -24.95 9.16
CA ALA A 440 -13.96 -25.83 8.14
C ALA A 440 -13.34 -27.10 8.77
N CYS A 441 -12.56 -26.93 9.84
CA CYS A 441 -11.95 -28.05 10.56
C CYS A 441 -12.95 -29.06 11.15
N LYS A 442 -14.21 -28.66 11.39
CA LYS A 442 -15.28 -29.57 11.85
C LYS A 442 -16.00 -30.23 10.68
N ASN A 443 -16.27 -29.47 9.62
CA ASN A 443 -16.90 -29.96 8.40
C ASN A 443 -16.05 -31.07 7.75
N LEU A 444 -14.72 -30.88 7.72
CA LEU A 444 -13.72 -31.85 7.25
C LEU A 444 -13.46 -33.00 8.25
N GLU A 445 -14.31 -33.18 9.27
CA GLU A 445 -14.24 -34.24 10.29
C GLU A 445 -12.83 -34.48 10.90
N ARG A 446 -12.04 -33.41 11.09
CA ARG A 446 -10.65 -33.51 11.57
C ARG A 446 -10.57 -34.20 12.93
N ARG A 447 -9.61 -35.13 13.07
CA ARG A 447 -9.33 -35.84 14.32
C ARG A 447 -8.80 -34.87 15.38
N ASN A 448 -8.01 -33.89 14.96
CA ASN A 448 -7.46 -32.85 15.82
C ASN A 448 -8.08 -31.49 15.48
N ILE A 449 -9.25 -31.18 16.05
CA ILE A 449 -9.84 -29.84 15.94
C ILE A 449 -8.93 -28.82 16.65
N PRO A 450 -8.47 -27.76 15.96
CA PRO A 450 -7.57 -26.76 16.54
C PRO A 450 -8.23 -25.89 17.62
N PRO A 451 -7.43 -25.18 18.45
CA PRO A 451 -7.97 -24.24 19.44
C PRO A 451 -8.67 -23.04 18.78
N PRO A 452 -9.52 -22.30 19.51
CA PRO A 452 -10.23 -21.15 18.97
C PRO A 452 -9.30 -20.09 18.35
N TYR A 453 -9.62 -19.68 17.12
CA TYR A 453 -8.89 -18.70 16.30
C TYR A 453 -7.44 -19.09 15.98
N HIS A 454 -7.12 -20.40 15.92
CA HIS A 454 -5.73 -20.87 15.75
C HIS A 454 -5.00 -20.24 14.57
N LEU A 455 -5.61 -20.23 13.38
CA LEU A 455 -5.03 -19.66 12.16
C LEU A 455 -4.70 -18.17 12.34
N LEU A 456 -5.66 -17.34 12.77
CA LEU A 456 -5.43 -15.91 12.99
C LEU A 456 -4.41 -15.64 14.12
N ARG A 457 -4.43 -16.43 15.20
CA ARG A 457 -3.43 -16.39 16.29
C ARG A 457 -2.02 -16.80 15.86
N GLN A 458 -1.84 -17.32 14.64
CA GLN A 458 -0.55 -17.69 14.06
C GLN A 458 -0.29 -16.95 12.73
N HIS A 459 -1.21 -16.07 12.29
CA HIS A 459 -1.10 -15.32 11.03
C HIS A 459 -1.33 -13.81 11.29
N PRO A 460 -0.33 -13.13 11.88
CA PRO A 460 -0.43 -11.70 12.19
C PRO A 460 -0.52 -10.85 10.92
N TRP A 461 0.07 -11.30 9.80
CA TRP A 461 -0.06 -10.66 8.49
C TRP A 461 -1.53 -10.64 8.02
N ALA A 462 -2.24 -11.78 8.03
CA ALA A 462 -3.68 -11.77 7.76
C ALA A 462 -4.46 -10.89 8.75
N CYS A 463 -4.05 -10.84 10.03
CA CYS A 463 -4.72 -10.01 11.02
C CYS A 463 -4.68 -8.50 10.69
N GLY A 464 -3.55 -7.98 10.20
CA GLY A 464 -3.45 -6.58 9.80
C GLY A 464 -4.20 -6.25 8.50
N LEU A 465 -4.29 -7.17 7.53
CA LEU A 465 -5.14 -6.98 6.35
C LEU A 465 -6.63 -6.94 6.72
N TRP A 466 -7.07 -7.79 7.65
CA TRP A 466 -8.43 -7.72 8.19
C TRP A 466 -8.69 -6.44 8.99
N LYS A 467 -7.71 -5.95 9.78
CA LYS A 467 -7.82 -4.65 10.46
C LYS A 467 -7.98 -3.52 9.42
N TYR A 468 -7.16 -3.51 8.37
CA TYR A 468 -7.25 -2.56 7.26
C TYR A 468 -8.62 -2.61 6.56
N TYR A 469 -9.09 -3.80 6.18
CA TYR A 469 -10.40 -4.01 5.53
C TYR A 469 -11.54 -3.40 6.35
N ILE A 470 -11.54 -3.62 7.67
CA ILE A 470 -12.55 -3.09 8.58
C ILE A 470 -12.46 -1.56 8.65
N GLN A 471 -11.26 -1.00 8.78
CA GLN A 471 -11.06 0.45 8.88
C GLN A 471 -11.41 1.20 7.58
N ILE A 472 -10.97 0.73 6.40
CA ILE A 472 -11.26 1.40 5.12
C ILE A 472 -12.76 1.35 4.76
N GLN A 473 -13.47 0.29 5.15
CA GLN A 473 -14.91 0.17 4.95
C GLN A 473 -15.70 1.06 5.92
N VAL A 474 -15.38 1.05 7.23
CA VAL A 474 -16.09 1.90 8.20
C VAL A 474 -15.81 3.39 7.96
N HIS A 475 -14.61 3.77 7.53
CA HIS A 475 -14.27 5.13 7.10
C HIS A 475 -15.16 5.59 5.92
N SER A 476 -15.19 4.81 4.84
CA SER A 476 -16.03 5.06 3.65
C SER A 476 -17.52 5.17 3.97
N LEU A 477 -18.06 4.31 4.85
CA LEU A 477 -19.48 4.34 5.25
C LEU A 477 -19.80 5.48 6.25
N SER A 478 -18.88 5.78 7.17
CA SER A 478 -19.07 6.84 8.16
C SER A 478 -18.95 8.23 7.55
N ILE A 479 -18.00 8.47 6.64
CA ILE A 479 -17.90 9.72 5.86
C ILE A 479 -19.22 10.00 5.12
N LYS A 480 -19.81 8.98 4.46
CA LYS A 480 -21.13 9.10 3.82
C LYS A 480 -22.24 9.45 4.82
N LEU A 481 -22.24 8.80 5.99
CA LEU A 481 -23.21 9.09 7.05
C LEU A 481 -23.09 10.54 7.53
N VAL A 482 -21.91 10.99 7.94
CA VAL A 482 -21.77 12.32 8.55
C VAL A 482 -22.03 13.46 7.56
N ASN A 483 -21.79 13.22 6.27
CA ASN A 483 -22.18 14.12 5.19
C ASN A 483 -23.70 14.11 4.96
N ALA A 484 -24.36 12.95 4.98
CA ALA A 484 -25.81 12.85 4.84
C ALA A 484 -26.56 13.55 5.99
N TRP A 485 -26.05 13.44 7.22
CA TRP A 485 -26.64 14.01 8.44
C TRP A 485 -26.17 15.44 8.80
N GLY A 486 -25.10 15.99 8.18
CA GLY A 486 -24.60 17.36 8.39
C GLY A 486 -24.05 17.72 9.80
N SER A 487 -24.27 16.85 10.78
CA SER A 487 -23.86 16.90 12.20
C SER A 487 -22.51 17.56 12.51
N ILE A 488 -21.41 16.97 12.01
CA ILE A 488 -20.04 17.40 12.31
C ILE A 488 -19.77 18.79 11.73
N MET A 489 -20.18 19.05 10.49
CA MET A 489 -20.04 20.38 9.88
C MET A 489 -20.74 21.44 10.74
N SER A 490 -21.99 21.20 11.12
CA SER A 490 -22.76 22.09 11.99
C SER A 490 -22.04 22.40 13.30
N CYS A 491 -21.55 21.38 14.00
CA CYS A 491 -20.85 21.54 15.27
C CYS A 491 -19.48 22.23 15.10
N ALA A 492 -18.78 21.98 14.00
CA ALA A 492 -17.51 22.64 13.69
C ALA A 492 -17.68 24.14 13.46
N HIS A 493 -18.75 24.57 12.77
CA HIS A 493 -19.06 26.00 12.60
C HIS A 493 -19.46 26.67 13.92
N LEU A 494 -20.28 26.03 14.77
CA LEU A 494 -20.64 26.57 16.09
C LEU A 494 -19.42 26.70 17.02
N TYR A 495 -18.60 25.64 17.10
CA TYR A 495 -17.38 25.65 17.92
C TYR A 495 -16.36 26.69 17.44
N SER A 496 -16.21 26.87 16.12
CA SER A 496 -15.34 27.88 15.53
C SER A 496 -15.79 29.32 15.87
N ALA A 497 -17.09 29.62 15.80
CA ALA A 497 -17.63 30.91 16.21
C ALA A 497 -17.42 31.19 17.71
N VAL A 498 -17.63 30.19 18.57
CA VAL A 498 -17.39 30.31 20.03
C VAL A 498 -15.91 30.50 20.38
N LEU A 499 -14.98 29.94 19.58
CA LEU A 499 -13.54 30.18 19.74
C LEU A 499 -13.10 31.57 19.26
N GLU A 500 -13.58 32.05 18.10
CA GLU A 500 -13.12 33.35 17.56
C GLU A 500 -13.72 34.57 18.29
N GLU A 501 -14.85 34.41 18.97
CA GLU A 501 -15.39 35.42 19.90
C GLU A 501 -14.82 35.30 21.33
N GLU A 502 -13.80 34.44 21.54
CA GLU A 502 -13.11 34.20 22.83
C GLU A 502 -14.04 33.75 24.00
N LEU A 503 -15.24 33.24 23.69
CA LEU A 503 -16.27 32.84 24.66
C LEU A 503 -15.96 31.54 25.42
N HIS A 504 -14.81 30.88 25.19
CA HIS A 504 -14.45 29.64 25.86
C HIS A 504 -12.93 29.40 25.98
N GLU A 505 -12.44 29.20 27.21
CA GLU A 505 -11.02 28.90 27.48
C GLU A 505 -10.64 27.42 27.22
N ARG A 506 -11.58 26.49 27.44
CA ARG A 506 -11.32 25.05 27.26
C ARG A 506 -11.46 24.64 25.80
N LYS A 507 -10.81 23.53 25.45
CA LYS A 507 -10.60 23.09 24.07
C LYS A 507 -11.25 21.72 23.87
N TRP A 508 -12.20 21.63 22.93
CA TRP A 508 -12.78 20.36 22.49
C TRP A 508 -11.70 19.57 21.74
N LEU A 509 -11.14 18.55 22.38
CA LEU A 509 -9.97 17.82 21.88
C LEU A 509 -10.30 17.01 20.62
N ASP A 510 -11.43 16.30 20.60
CA ASP A 510 -11.87 15.55 19.41
C ASP A 510 -12.09 16.45 18.17
N MET A 511 -12.69 17.64 18.35
CA MET A 511 -12.88 18.60 17.25
C MET A 511 -11.55 19.23 16.80
N ARG A 512 -10.63 19.52 17.73
CA ARG A 512 -9.27 19.97 17.37
C ARG A 512 -8.46 18.89 16.66
N LEU A 513 -8.68 17.61 16.98
CA LEU A 513 -8.07 16.48 16.27
C LEU A 513 -8.61 16.38 14.83
N LEU A 514 -9.93 16.50 14.63
CA LEU A 514 -10.51 16.56 13.28
C LEU A 514 -9.94 17.73 12.46
N PHE A 515 -9.76 18.90 13.07
CA PHE A 515 -9.12 20.06 12.43
C PHE A 515 -7.64 19.83 12.13
N ALA A 516 -6.90 19.07 12.94
CA ALA A 516 -5.49 18.75 12.71
C ALA A 516 -5.26 17.67 11.63
N LEU A 517 -6.22 16.74 11.46
CA LEU A 517 -6.18 15.70 10.43
C LEU A 517 -6.55 16.20 9.02
N ARG A 518 -7.02 17.45 8.90
CA ARG A 518 -7.41 18.07 7.62
C ARG A 518 -6.36 19.08 7.19
N ASP A 519 -5.77 18.87 6.02
CA ASP A 519 -4.80 19.79 5.43
C ASP A 519 -5.36 21.21 5.29
N ALA A 520 -4.48 22.22 5.25
CA ALA A 520 -4.89 23.63 5.11
C ALA A 520 -5.77 23.94 3.87
N LYS A 521 -5.78 23.04 2.87
CA LYS A 521 -6.68 23.08 1.70
C LYS A 521 -8.08 22.52 2.03
N ASP A 522 -8.14 21.41 2.75
CA ASP A 522 -9.37 20.80 3.28
C ASP A 522 -10.01 21.68 4.36
N PHE A 523 -9.26 22.55 5.03
CA PHE A 523 -9.82 23.57 5.91
C PHE A 523 -10.84 24.48 5.18
N SER A 524 -10.75 24.59 3.85
CA SER A 524 -11.76 25.27 3.01
C SER A 524 -13.09 24.51 2.85
N ILE A 525 -13.17 23.25 3.28
CA ILE A 525 -14.46 22.53 3.41
C ILE A 525 -15.31 23.23 4.48
N PHE A 526 -14.67 23.71 5.56
CA PHE A 526 -15.31 24.41 6.67
C PHE A 526 -15.35 25.94 6.50
N PHE A 527 -14.27 26.61 6.09
CA PHE A 527 -14.15 28.07 6.24
C PHE A 527 -13.55 28.81 5.02
N PHE A 528 -13.93 30.07 4.81
CA PHE A 528 -13.53 30.86 3.62
C PHE A 528 -12.90 32.21 4.00
N GLY A 529 -11.57 32.31 3.92
CA GLY A 529 -10.86 33.60 3.99
C GLY A 529 -9.60 33.59 4.84
N GLU A 530 -9.22 34.77 5.33
CA GLU A 530 -8.01 35.00 6.13
C GLU A 530 -8.22 34.83 7.64
N THR A 531 -7.12 34.87 8.40
CA THR A 531 -6.92 34.38 9.78
C THR A 531 -7.63 35.14 10.91
N ARG A 532 -8.65 35.94 10.61
CA ARG A 532 -9.57 36.52 11.61
C ARG A 532 -10.93 36.71 10.94
N ARG A 533 -11.96 36.00 11.40
CA ARG A 533 -13.30 36.13 10.81
C ARG A 533 -14.04 37.28 11.46
N LEU A 534 -14.45 38.25 10.64
CA LEU A 534 -15.46 39.21 11.05
C LEU A 534 -16.80 38.47 11.22
N ARG A 535 -17.61 38.82 12.23
CA ARG A 535 -18.87 38.11 12.56
C ARG A 535 -19.71 37.71 11.33
N SER A 536 -19.88 38.64 10.39
CA SER A 536 -20.59 38.47 9.11
C SER A 536 -20.14 37.27 8.25
N HIS A 537 -18.96 36.70 8.50
CA HIS A 537 -18.47 35.51 7.82
C HIS A 537 -19.06 34.21 8.37
N TYR A 538 -19.44 34.09 9.66
CA TYR A 538 -19.85 32.78 10.21
C TYR A 538 -21.08 32.20 9.50
N ALA A 539 -22.13 33.01 9.33
CA ALA A 539 -23.35 32.61 8.61
C ALA A 539 -23.07 32.39 7.10
N LYS A 540 -22.22 33.23 6.50
CA LYS A 540 -21.84 33.14 5.09
C LYS A 540 -21.07 31.85 4.79
N ASP A 541 -20.07 31.52 5.58
CA ASP A 541 -19.23 30.33 5.44
C ASP A 541 -20.08 29.06 5.61
N PHE A 542 -20.94 29.01 6.63
CA PHE A 542 -21.88 27.89 6.84
C PHE A 542 -22.84 27.72 5.65
N ASN A 543 -23.44 28.80 5.16
CA ASN A 543 -24.33 28.76 4.00
C ASN A 543 -23.58 28.34 2.72
N MET A 544 -22.32 28.75 2.55
CA MET A 544 -21.46 28.33 1.42
C MET A 544 -21.03 26.87 1.54
N ALA A 545 -20.78 26.34 2.73
CA ALA A 545 -20.58 24.91 2.97
C ALA A 545 -21.83 24.10 2.61
N LEU A 546 -23.03 24.60 2.95
CA LEU A 546 -24.32 24.04 2.50
C LEU A 546 -24.62 24.25 1.00
N GLY A 547 -23.69 24.80 0.21
CA GLY A 547 -23.80 24.89 -1.24
C GLY A 547 -24.46 26.17 -1.76
N ALA A 548 -24.50 27.25 -0.98
CA ALA A 548 -24.86 28.57 -1.50
C ALA A 548 -23.86 29.05 -2.56
N SER A 549 -24.37 29.66 -3.62
CA SER A 549 -23.52 30.38 -4.58
C SER A 549 -22.90 31.60 -3.92
N ALA A 550 -21.57 31.75 -4.00
CA ALA A 550 -20.85 32.92 -3.46
C ALA A 550 -21.34 34.26 -4.03
N ALA A 551 -21.97 34.25 -5.22
CA ALA A 551 -22.58 35.43 -5.84
C ALA A 551 -23.72 36.03 -4.99
N ILE A 552 -24.43 35.22 -4.20
CA ILE A 552 -25.50 35.70 -3.29
C ILE A 552 -24.94 36.68 -2.25
N PHE A 553 -23.68 36.49 -1.84
CA PHE A 553 -22.98 37.30 -0.84
C PHE A 553 -22.05 38.36 -1.45
N ALA A 554 -22.11 38.57 -2.77
CA ALA A 554 -21.30 39.58 -3.46
C ALA A 554 -22.02 40.94 -3.61
N SER A 555 -23.35 40.95 -3.54
CA SER A 555 -24.20 42.14 -3.76
C SER A 555 -24.68 42.84 -2.47
N GLY A 556 -24.03 42.60 -1.33
CA GLY A 556 -24.40 43.21 -0.05
C GLY A 556 -25.75 42.76 0.54
N CYS A 557 -26.28 41.62 0.10
CA CYS A 557 -27.55 41.09 0.58
C CYS A 557 -27.46 40.49 2.00
N SER A 558 -28.62 40.37 2.67
CA SER A 558 -28.80 39.85 4.03
C SER A 558 -28.12 38.48 4.26
N PRO A 559 -27.66 38.17 5.49
CA PRO A 559 -27.18 36.83 5.85
C PRO A 559 -28.28 35.74 5.80
N ARG A 560 -29.56 36.11 5.69
CA ARG A 560 -30.68 35.17 5.49
C ARG A 560 -30.75 34.69 4.05
N LEU A 561 -30.76 33.37 3.84
CA LEU A 561 -30.96 32.78 2.51
C LEU A 561 -32.39 33.04 1.98
N PRO A 562 -32.56 33.55 0.74
CA PRO A 562 -33.87 33.66 0.11
C PRO A 562 -34.40 32.27 -0.27
N ALA A 563 -35.71 32.06 -0.17
CA ALA A 563 -36.34 30.75 -0.43
C ALA A 563 -36.04 30.19 -1.83
N ASN A 564 -35.98 31.04 -2.85
CA ASN A 564 -35.59 30.69 -4.22
C ASN A 564 -34.06 30.75 -4.39
N MET A 565 -33.35 29.93 -3.63
CA MET A 565 -31.89 29.92 -3.52
C MET A 565 -31.20 29.38 -4.79
N THR A 566 -30.37 30.20 -5.44
CA THR A 566 -29.46 29.74 -6.50
C THR A 566 -28.34 28.88 -5.90
N ARG A 567 -28.50 27.55 -5.95
CA ARG A 567 -27.50 26.59 -5.49
C ARG A 567 -26.23 26.66 -6.34
N SER A 568 -25.09 26.41 -5.71
CA SER A 568 -23.81 26.15 -6.37
C SER A 568 -23.94 24.99 -7.35
N THR A 569 -23.36 25.12 -8.55
CA THR A 569 -23.25 24.02 -9.53
C THR A 569 -22.38 22.86 -9.03
N ARG A 570 -21.62 23.06 -7.95
CA ARG A 570 -20.83 22.02 -7.26
C ARG A 570 -21.56 21.38 -6.08
N GLY A 571 -22.80 21.79 -5.78
CA GLY A 571 -23.57 21.29 -4.63
C GLY A 571 -23.02 21.75 -3.27
N PRO A 572 -23.50 21.14 -2.16
CA PRO A 572 -22.93 21.31 -0.83
C PRO A 572 -21.54 20.64 -0.72
N ARG A 573 -20.68 21.18 0.14
CA ARG A 573 -19.42 20.55 0.52
C ARG A 573 -19.67 19.51 1.62
N GLY A 574 -18.97 18.39 1.54
CA GLY A 574 -18.89 17.38 2.59
C GLY A 574 -17.44 17.07 2.94
N LEU A 575 -17.24 16.31 4.00
CA LEU A 575 -15.95 15.73 4.34
C LEU A 575 -15.55 14.69 3.28
N GLU A 576 -14.32 14.77 2.76
CA GLU A 576 -13.80 13.80 1.80
C GLU A 576 -13.16 12.60 2.51
N GLU A 577 -13.09 11.44 1.84
CA GLU A 577 -12.41 10.26 2.38
C GLU A 577 -10.89 10.49 2.44
N MET A 578 -10.34 10.54 3.66
CA MET A 578 -8.89 10.70 3.92
C MET A 578 -8.11 9.38 3.67
N ALA A 579 -6.81 9.38 3.97
CA ALA A 579 -5.86 8.28 3.72
C ALA A 579 -5.65 7.93 2.22
N PRO A 580 -5.27 8.91 1.36
CA PRO A 580 -5.16 8.74 -0.10
C PRO A 580 -4.23 7.61 -0.59
N VAL A 581 -3.15 7.27 0.11
CA VAL A 581 -2.28 6.12 -0.25
C VAL A 581 -2.99 4.81 0.10
N MET A 582 -3.58 4.70 1.29
CA MET A 582 -4.38 3.53 1.68
C MET A 582 -5.56 3.32 0.73
N GLN A 583 -6.23 4.39 0.29
CA GLN A 583 -7.34 4.32 -0.67
C GLN A 583 -6.94 3.66 -2.00
N THR A 584 -5.67 3.63 -2.41
CA THR A 584 -5.25 2.88 -3.62
C THR A 584 -5.44 1.37 -3.45
N PHE A 585 -5.30 0.86 -2.22
CA PHE A 585 -5.45 -0.55 -1.89
C PHE A 585 -6.92 -0.99 -1.73
N LYS A 586 -7.86 -0.05 -1.57
CA LYS A 586 -9.31 -0.33 -1.50
C LYS A 586 -9.79 -1.11 -2.73
N ALA A 587 -9.23 -0.85 -3.91
CA ALA A 587 -9.56 -1.60 -5.12
C ALA A 587 -9.10 -3.08 -5.09
N ARG A 588 -8.05 -3.41 -4.31
CA ARG A 588 -7.50 -4.76 -4.15
C ARG A 588 -8.29 -5.60 -3.16
N TYR A 589 -8.63 -5.06 -1.99
CA TYR A 589 -9.26 -5.82 -0.89
C TYR A 589 -10.74 -5.49 -0.61
N CYS A 590 -11.37 -4.59 -1.37
CA CYS A 590 -12.76 -4.16 -1.11
C CYS A 590 -13.66 -4.14 -2.36
N SER A 591 -13.21 -4.72 -3.47
CA SER A 591 -13.99 -4.84 -4.71
C SER A 591 -14.54 -6.26 -4.87
N ASN A 592 -15.77 -6.41 -5.39
CA ASN A 592 -16.38 -7.72 -5.71
C ASN A 592 -15.61 -8.52 -6.78
N ASN A 593 -14.65 -7.89 -7.47
CA ASN A 593 -13.64 -8.55 -8.29
C ASN A 593 -12.27 -7.96 -7.87
N PRO A 594 -11.56 -8.58 -6.91
CA PRO A 594 -10.33 -8.04 -6.33
C PRO A 594 -9.19 -8.10 -7.34
N ARG A 595 -8.50 -6.97 -7.55
CA ARG A 595 -7.36 -6.90 -8.49
C ARG A 595 -6.07 -7.35 -7.81
N CYS A 596 -5.70 -8.61 -7.98
CA CYS A 596 -4.60 -9.27 -7.29
C CYS A 596 -3.17 -8.76 -7.62
N GLN A 597 -2.99 -7.95 -8.67
CA GLN A 597 -1.67 -7.48 -9.12
C GLN A 597 -1.46 -5.98 -8.88
N LEU A 598 -0.38 -5.63 -8.17
CA LEU A 598 0.08 -4.25 -7.98
C LEU A 598 0.86 -3.79 -9.21
N ARG A 599 0.25 -2.99 -10.09
CA ARG A 599 0.88 -2.63 -11.37
C ARG A 599 1.74 -1.37 -11.24
N ALA A 600 2.64 -1.22 -12.21
CA ALA A 600 3.38 0.00 -12.54
C ALA A 600 2.62 1.33 -12.32
N GLN A 601 1.38 1.42 -12.80
CA GLN A 601 0.55 2.64 -12.69
C GLN A 601 0.11 2.92 -11.25
N ASP A 602 -0.16 1.86 -10.49
CA ASP A 602 -0.64 1.93 -9.13
C ASP A 602 0.53 2.33 -8.20
N VAL A 603 1.73 1.78 -8.45
CA VAL A 603 3.00 2.23 -7.84
C VAL A 603 3.31 3.71 -8.14
N ARG A 604 3.20 4.15 -9.40
CA ARG A 604 3.43 5.58 -9.75
C ARG A 604 2.50 6.51 -8.96
N ARG A 605 1.21 6.17 -8.84
CA ARG A 605 0.24 6.95 -8.05
C ARG A 605 0.62 7.03 -6.57
N ILE A 606 1.01 5.91 -5.97
CA ILE A 606 1.49 5.84 -4.57
C ILE A 606 2.67 6.80 -4.38
N LEU A 607 3.68 6.74 -5.26
CA LEU A 607 4.85 7.62 -5.20
C LEU A 607 4.49 9.11 -5.36
N GLU A 608 3.57 9.43 -6.28
CA GLU A 608 3.07 10.80 -6.47
C GLU A 608 2.34 11.34 -5.23
N GLN A 609 1.58 10.49 -4.53
CA GLN A 609 0.88 10.84 -3.28
C GLN A 609 1.85 11.00 -2.10
N CYS A 610 2.79 10.07 -1.90
CA CYS A 610 3.83 10.20 -0.86
C CYS A 610 4.70 11.45 -1.07
N ALA A 611 5.11 11.74 -2.31
CA ALA A 611 5.90 12.94 -2.64
C ALA A 611 5.08 14.25 -2.59
N LEU A 612 3.75 14.17 -2.45
CA LEU A 612 2.90 15.32 -2.11
C LEU A 612 2.86 15.53 -0.59
N ARG A 613 2.71 14.46 0.21
CA ARG A 613 2.77 14.48 1.68
C ARG A 613 4.10 15.05 2.19
N GLU A 614 5.23 14.58 1.65
CA GLU A 614 6.57 15.08 2.01
C GLU A 614 6.76 16.61 1.90
N LYS A 615 5.88 17.30 1.18
CA LYS A 615 5.85 18.77 1.06
C LYS A 615 4.91 19.37 2.11
N THR A 616 3.68 18.86 2.22
CA THR A 616 2.75 19.34 3.24
C THR A 616 3.26 19.07 4.66
N ASP A 617 3.93 17.94 4.93
CA ASP A 617 4.53 17.64 6.24
C ASP A 617 5.62 18.63 6.65
N LYS A 618 6.37 19.19 5.70
CA LYS A 618 7.36 20.26 5.97
C LYS A 618 6.67 21.60 6.24
N GLU A 619 5.54 21.85 5.57
CA GLU A 619 4.64 22.99 5.82
C GLU A 619 3.77 22.82 7.11
N ARG A 620 3.58 21.59 7.61
CA ARG A 620 2.89 21.26 8.88
C ARG A 620 3.72 21.59 10.13
N SER A 621 4.93 22.15 9.97
CA SER A 621 5.68 22.82 11.04
C SER A 621 4.80 23.90 11.68
N PHE A 622 4.18 23.60 12.83
CA PHE A 622 3.07 24.34 13.45
C PHE A 622 3.01 25.82 13.06
N PRO A 623 2.12 26.21 12.13
CA PRO A 623 1.79 27.61 11.92
C PRO A 623 1.27 28.15 13.26
N ALA A 624 2.01 29.07 13.87
CA ALA A 624 1.54 29.78 15.04
C ALA A 624 0.32 30.59 14.60
N PHE A 625 -0.89 30.09 14.90
CA PHE A 625 -2.16 30.61 14.38
C PHE A 625 -2.46 32.07 14.76
N PHE A 626 -1.60 32.67 15.60
CA PHE A 626 -1.59 34.08 15.95
C PHE A 626 -0.20 34.68 15.68
N GLY A 627 0.12 34.94 14.40
CA GLY A 627 1.39 35.56 13.99
C GLY A 627 1.38 35.98 12.50
N PRO A 628 1.72 37.24 12.14
CA PRO A 628 1.58 37.72 10.77
C PRO A 628 2.87 37.61 9.94
N SER A 629 2.92 36.71 8.95
CA SER A 629 3.58 36.94 7.65
C SER A 629 3.31 35.81 6.66
N LYS A 630 3.28 36.14 5.36
CA LYS A 630 3.21 35.16 4.25
C LYS A 630 4.53 35.20 3.46
N PRO A 631 5.24 34.08 3.30
CA PRO A 631 6.13 33.87 2.16
C PRO A 631 5.30 33.65 0.90
N ALA A 632 5.73 34.19 -0.25
CA ALA A 632 5.07 33.93 -1.53
C ALA A 632 5.50 32.55 -2.07
N VAL A 633 4.54 31.68 -2.39
CA VAL A 633 4.83 30.35 -2.95
C VAL A 633 5.22 30.47 -4.43
N SER A 634 6.52 30.51 -4.71
CA SER A 634 7.07 30.35 -6.06
C SER A 634 6.89 28.91 -6.53
N SER A 635 6.21 28.69 -7.66
CA SER A 635 5.90 27.37 -8.19
C SER A 635 7.12 26.68 -8.84
N PHE A 636 8.04 26.16 -8.04
CA PHE A 636 9.14 25.32 -8.52
C PHE A 636 8.64 23.92 -8.90
N SER A 637 8.56 23.65 -10.20
CA SER A 637 8.33 22.30 -10.73
C SER A 637 9.61 21.48 -10.60
N MET A 638 9.76 20.73 -9.51
CA MET A 638 10.86 19.78 -9.36
C MET A 638 10.77 18.67 -10.43
N PRO A 639 11.91 18.21 -11.01
CA PRO A 639 11.92 17.12 -11.97
C PRO A 639 11.42 15.81 -11.35
N ARG A 640 10.89 14.92 -12.21
CA ARG A 640 10.33 13.63 -11.81
C ARG A 640 11.40 12.73 -11.19
N ARG A 641 11.43 12.65 -9.86
CA ARG A 641 12.31 11.74 -9.11
C ARG A 641 11.86 10.30 -9.36
N LYS A 642 12.65 9.54 -10.12
CA LYS A 642 12.41 8.11 -10.39
C LYS A 642 13.01 7.27 -9.23
N VAL A 643 12.49 6.08 -9.01
CA VAL A 643 12.65 5.33 -7.75
C VAL A 643 12.89 3.84 -8.04
N CYS A 644 13.82 3.21 -7.31
CA CYS A 644 14.07 1.77 -7.39
C CYS A 644 13.01 0.95 -6.63
N VAL A 645 12.70 -0.28 -7.08
CA VAL A 645 11.64 -1.15 -6.50
C VAL A 645 11.80 -1.34 -4.98
N THR A 646 13.04 -1.46 -4.51
CA THR A 646 13.36 -1.63 -3.09
C THR A 646 13.01 -0.37 -2.29
N SER A 647 13.36 0.81 -2.81
CA SER A 647 13.00 2.12 -2.25
C SER A 647 11.50 2.39 -2.30
N VAL A 648 10.77 1.88 -3.31
CA VAL A 648 9.29 1.99 -3.38
C VAL A 648 8.65 1.39 -2.14
N LEU A 649 9.12 0.23 -1.67
CA LEU A 649 8.50 -0.45 -0.54
C LEU A 649 8.73 0.32 0.78
N ALA A 650 9.90 0.94 0.98
CA ALA A 650 10.16 1.82 2.12
C ALA A 650 9.38 3.15 2.06
N ILE A 651 9.21 3.74 0.87
CA ILE A 651 8.37 4.94 0.69
C ILE A 651 6.89 4.63 0.94
N LEU A 652 6.42 3.45 0.52
CA LEU A 652 5.08 2.95 0.81
C LEU A 652 4.90 2.69 2.31
N ARG A 653 5.89 2.11 3.00
CA ARG A 653 5.88 1.86 4.46
C ARG A 653 5.59 3.15 5.22
N ASN A 654 6.38 4.18 4.93
CA ASN A 654 6.29 5.47 5.62
C ASN A 654 5.01 6.23 5.22
N GLY A 655 4.61 6.17 3.95
CA GLY A 655 3.35 6.74 3.46
C GLY A 655 2.11 6.15 4.13
N VAL A 656 2.01 4.81 4.18
CA VAL A 656 0.94 4.09 4.88
C VAL A 656 0.96 4.39 6.37
N GLN A 657 2.12 4.38 7.03
CA GLN A 657 2.18 4.72 8.46
C GLN A 657 1.66 6.13 8.76
N SER A 658 1.93 7.12 7.89
CA SER A 658 1.43 8.50 8.04
C SER A 658 -0.10 8.61 7.98
N GLU A 659 -0.79 7.60 7.44
CA GLU A 659 -2.23 7.61 7.19
C GLU A 659 -3.05 6.81 8.23
N ILE A 660 -2.39 6.11 9.16
CA ILE A 660 -3.08 5.30 10.19
C ILE A 660 -4.03 6.16 11.04
N LEU A 661 -3.60 7.35 11.45
CA LEU A 661 -4.44 8.29 12.22
C LEU A 661 -5.64 8.82 11.41
N GLU A 662 -5.46 9.05 10.11
CA GLU A 662 -6.52 9.51 9.22
C GLU A 662 -7.60 8.44 9.02
N LEU A 663 -7.19 7.17 8.93
CA LEU A 663 -8.10 6.03 8.76
C LEU A 663 -8.77 5.59 10.08
N ALA A 664 -8.13 5.85 11.23
CA ALA A 664 -8.63 5.42 12.53
C ALA A 664 -9.65 6.39 13.18
N PHE A 665 -9.84 7.62 12.66
CA PHE A 665 -10.73 8.59 13.30
C PHE A 665 -12.19 8.10 13.33
N ASP A 666 -12.77 7.95 14.53
CA ASP A 666 -14.13 7.42 14.72
C ASP A 666 -15.23 8.47 14.46
N TYR A 667 -15.50 8.68 13.17
CA TYR A 667 -16.60 9.50 12.69
C TYR A 667 -17.99 9.05 13.18
N LEU A 668 -18.20 7.77 13.52
CA LEU A 668 -19.52 7.28 13.98
C LEU A 668 -19.82 7.72 15.42
N THR A 669 -18.86 7.55 16.34
CA THR A 669 -19.02 8.04 17.71
C THR A 669 -19.00 9.57 17.75
N PHE A 670 -18.12 10.21 16.97
CA PHE A 670 -18.08 11.67 16.89
C PHE A 670 -19.39 12.27 16.35
N HIS A 671 -20.01 11.60 15.37
CA HIS A 671 -21.34 11.94 14.89
C HIS A 671 -22.40 11.89 15.99
N ARG A 672 -22.45 10.82 16.80
CA ARG A 672 -23.43 10.71 17.90
C ARG A 672 -23.23 11.82 18.95
N VAL A 673 -21.98 12.15 19.29
CA VAL A 673 -21.65 13.29 20.16
C VAL A 673 -22.15 14.62 19.56
N CYS A 674 -21.86 14.87 18.27
CA CYS A 674 -22.33 16.07 17.56
C CYS A 674 -23.86 16.15 17.49
N TRP A 675 -24.56 15.02 17.31
CA TRP A 675 -26.04 15.01 17.28
C TRP A 675 -26.65 15.26 18.67
N HIS A 676 -26.05 14.72 19.73
CA HIS A 676 -26.43 15.07 21.11
C HIS A 676 -26.21 16.55 21.42
N LEU A 677 -25.07 17.12 21.02
CA LEU A 677 -24.80 18.56 21.14
C LEU A 677 -25.87 19.39 20.41
N LEU A 678 -26.25 19.03 19.17
CA LEU A 678 -27.31 19.73 18.44
C LEU A 678 -28.68 19.61 19.09
N ARG A 679 -29.03 18.46 19.70
CA ARG A 679 -30.24 18.32 20.53
C ARG A 679 -30.21 19.28 21.72
N SER A 680 -29.12 19.31 22.49
CA SER A 680 -29.00 20.22 23.64
C SER A 680 -28.98 21.71 23.25
N VAL A 681 -28.36 22.06 22.11
CA VAL A 681 -28.40 23.43 21.55
C VAL A 681 -29.82 23.80 21.12
N ARG A 682 -30.57 22.89 20.46
CA ARG A 682 -32.00 23.09 20.16
C ARG A 682 -32.76 23.39 21.45
N ASP A 683 -32.69 22.49 22.42
CA ASP A 683 -33.54 22.52 23.62
C ASP A 683 -33.27 23.76 24.49
N LYS A 684 -32.01 24.22 24.52
CA LYS A 684 -31.59 25.45 25.19
C LYS A 684 -32.01 26.72 24.45
N CYS A 685 -31.82 26.78 23.12
CA CYS A 685 -32.06 27.99 22.33
C CYS A 685 -33.49 28.11 21.76
N TYR A 686 -34.34 27.08 21.88
CA TYR A 686 -35.63 26.97 21.18
C TYR A 686 -36.53 28.21 21.34
N GLY A 687 -36.71 28.72 22.56
CA GLY A 687 -37.56 29.89 22.82
C GLY A 687 -37.06 31.16 22.10
N GLN A 688 -35.75 31.39 22.08
CA GLN A 688 -35.15 32.54 21.40
C GLN A 688 -35.24 32.40 19.88
N LEU A 689 -35.03 31.18 19.34
CA LEU A 689 -35.17 30.87 17.92
C LEU A 689 -36.61 31.03 17.43
N VAL A 690 -37.59 30.46 18.15
CA VAL A 690 -39.02 30.60 17.81
C VAL A 690 -39.48 32.06 17.89
N SER A 691 -39.01 32.83 18.88
CA SER A 691 -39.34 34.25 19.00
C SER A 691 -38.76 35.12 17.87
N ARG A 692 -37.71 34.68 17.18
CA ARG A 692 -36.98 35.47 16.17
C ARG A 692 -37.22 35.02 14.72
N PHE A 693 -37.45 33.72 14.51
CA PHE A 693 -37.62 33.10 13.20
C PHE A 693 -38.97 32.39 13.02
N GLY A 694 -39.80 32.35 14.07
CA GLY A 694 -41.12 31.72 14.05
C GLY A 694 -41.12 30.23 14.43
N PRO A 695 -42.31 29.65 14.70
CA PRO A 695 -42.45 28.27 15.17
C PRO A 695 -42.08 27.20 14.13
N THR A 696 -42.06 27.54 12.84
CA THR A 696 -41.68 26.65 11.72
C THR A 696 -40.17 26.62 11.44
N SER A 697 -39.35 27.18 12.33
CA SER A 697 -37.88 27.19 12.17
C SER A 697 -37.24 25.80 12.32
N VAL A 698 -37.86 24.89 13.08
CA VAL A 698 -37.48 23.47 13.19
C VAL A 698 -38.75 22.62 13.35
N GLU A 699 -39.18 21.95 12.28
CA GLU A 699 -40.42 21.13 12.29
C GLU A 699 -40.17 19.66 12.63
N GLU A 700 -38.98 19.14 12.30
CA GLU A 700 -38.57 17.75 12.53
C GLU A 700 -37.15 17.69 13.11
N GLU A 701 -36.82 16.63 13.85
CA GLU A 701 -35.45 16.42 14.32
C GLU A 701 -34.45 16.17 13.17
N SER A 702 -34.93 15.68 12.02
CA SER A 702 -34.16 15.62 10.75
C SER A 702 -33.50 16.96 10.37
N GLN A 703 -34.05 18.07 10.85
CA GLN A 703 -33.65 19.43 10.51
C GLN A 703 -32.65 20.04 11.51
N LEU A 704 -32.24 19.34 12.58
CA LEU A 704 -31.29 19.82 13.59
C LEU A 704 -30.05 20.57 13.03
N PRO A 705 -29.38 20.12 11.95
CA PRO A 705 -28.25 20.85 11.35
C PRO A 705 -28.58 22.29 10.95
N ARG A 706 -29.82 22.59 10.55
CA ARG A 706 -30.26 23.93 10.11
C ARG A 706 -30.26 24.96 11.24
N ILE A 707 -30.35 24.52 12.50
CA ILE A 707 -30.30 25.38 13.69
C ILE A 707 -29.03 26.23 13.71
N THR A 708 -27.90 25.65 13.30
CA THR A 708 -26.62 26.36 13.14
C THR A 708 -26.76 27.59 12.23
N GLY A 709 -27.49 27.45 11.12
CA GLY A 709 -27.74 28.56 10.19
C GLY A 709 -28.55 29.69 10.83
N TYR A 710 -29.61 29.36 11.58
CA TYR A 710 -30.43 30.35 12.30
C TYR A 710 -29.66 31.04 13.44
N ILE A 711 -28.85 30.29 14.20
CA ILE A 711 -28.01 30.84 15.28
C ILE A 711 -26.97 31.81 14.71
N LEU A 712 -26.21 31.39 13.70
CA LEU A 712 -25.18 32.23 13.10
C LEU A 712 -25.78 33.42 12.35
N ALA A 713 -26.90 33.25 11.64
CA ALA A 713 -27.61 34.38 11.02
C ALA A 713 -28.13 35.38 12.07
N GLY A 714 -28.66 34.90 13.21
CA GLY A 714 -29.07 35.74 14.33
C GLY A 714 -27.92 36.57 14.90
N TYR A 715 -26.77 35.93 15.14
CA TYR A 715 -25.57 36.60 15.66
C TYR A 715 -24.97 37.62 14.69
N THR A 716 -25.12 37.42 13.37
CA THR A 716 -24.63 38.39 12.36
C THR A 716 -25.50 39.63 12.18
N GLU A 717 -26.75 39.60 12.62
CA GLU A 717 -27.69 40.71 12.45
C GLU A 717 -27.81 41.62 13.68
N ASP A 718 -27.34 41.16 14.85
CA ASP A 718 -27.75 41.73 16.13
C ASP A 718 -26.72 41.47 17.24
N THR A 719 -26.24 42.55 17.86
CA THR A 719 -25.05 42.56 18.70
C THR A 719 -25.27 42.18 20.17
N GLU A 720 -26.51 42.09 20.64
CA GLU A 720 -26.87 41.77 22.04
C GLU A 720 -27.25 40.28 22.24
N THR A 721 -26.82 39.39 21.33
CA THR A 721 -27.38 38.04 21.19
C THR A 721 -26.77 36.99 22.12
N THR A 722 -27.39 36.83 23.30
CA THR A 722 -27.17 35.75 24.28
C THR A 722 -27.23 34.33 23.70
N VAL A 723 -27.82 34.13 22.51
CA VAL A 723 -27.90 32.85 21.80
C VAL A 723 -26.52 32.16 21.67
N LEU A 724 -25.45 32.91 21.40
CA LEU A 724 -24.10 32.32 21.24
C LEU A 724 -23.44 31.98 22.59
N GLU A 725 -23.78 32.72 23.65
CA GLU A 725 -23.35 32.45 25.03
C GLU A 725 -24.05 31.20 25.59
N ASP A 726 -25.33 31.01 25.25
CA ASP A 726 -26.09 29.79 25.53
C ASP A 726 -25.50 28.58 24.78
N VAL A 727 -25.07 28.75 23.53
CA VAL A 727 -24.32 27.71 22.79
C VAL A 727 -22.96 27.41 23.43
N ALA A 728 -22.21 28.44 23.84
CA ALA A 728 -20.94 28.26 24.55
C ALA A 728 -21.13 27.51 25.88
N THR A 729 -22.22 27.78 26.59
CA THR A 729 -22.61 27.08 27.82
C THR A 729 -22.91 25.60 27.58
N VAL A 730 -23.63 25.26 26.50
CA VAL A 730 -23.92 23.86 26.13
C VAL A 730 -22.66 23.13 25.63
N LEU A 731 -21.80 23.81 24.87
CA LEU A 731 -20.47 23.29 24.48
C LEU A 731 -19.61 22.99 25.72
N LEU A 732 -19.57 23.90 26.70
CA LEU A 732 -18.84 23.72 27.95
C LEU A 732 -19.32 22.47 28.69
N GLY A 733 -20.64 22.30 28.89
CA GLY A 733 -21.20 21.08 29.51
C GLY A 733 -20.90 19.79 28.72
N THR A 734 -20.76 19.88 27.40
CA THR A 734 -20.36 18.75 26.53
C THR A 734 -18.88 18.42 26.70
N VAL A 735 -18.00 19.41 26.88
CA VAL A 735 -16.59 19.19 27.19
C VAL A 735 -16.40 18.64 28.61
N GLU A 736 -17.13 19.16 29.60
CA GLU A 736 -17.03 18.75 31.00
C GLU A 736 -17.57 17.34 31.28
N SER A 737 -18.58 16.89 30.56
CA SER A 737 -19.11 15.51 30.63
C SER A 737 -18.19 14.46 29.99
N ASN A 738 -16.91 14.77 29.77
CA ASN A 738 -15.91 14.01 29.00
C ASN A 738 -16.25 13.76 27.52
N ALA A 739 -17.40 14.21 27.01
CA ALA A 739 -17.79 14.00 25.62
C ALA A 739 -16.93 14.77 24.60
N GLY A 740 -16.10 15.71 25.07
CA GLY A 740 -15.10 16.40 24.26
C GLY A 740 -13.79 15.64 23.98
N ASP A 741 -13.64 14.41 24.49
CA ASP A 741 -12.39 13.62 24.44
C ASP A 741 -12.66 12.11 24.27
N ILE A 742 -13.80 11.73 23.68
CA ILE A 742 -14.19 10.32 23.50
C ILE A 742 -13.46 9.72 22.30
N VAL A 743 -13.34 10.44 21.19
CA VAL A 743 -12.71 9.92 19.96
C VAL A 743 -11.22 9.68 20.21
N ARG A 744 -10.54 10.61 20.91
CA ARG A 744 -9.13 10.43 21.30
C ARG A 744 -8.91 9.22 22.23
N LYS A 745 -9.80 9.00 23.20
CA LYS A 745 -9.76 7.81 24.08
C LYS A 745 -10.03 6.52 23.30
N VAL A 746 -10.99 6.51 22.38
CA VAL A 746 -11.26 5.38 21.47
C VAL A 746 -10.05 5.06 20.58
N LEU A 747 -9.41 6.07 20.00
CA LEU A 747 -8.21 5.93 19.18
C LEU A 747 -7.10 5.19 19.95
N GLY A 748 -6.76 5.66 21.16
CA GLY A 748 -5.78 4.99 22.02
C GLY A 748 -6.23 3.60 22.49
N GLU A 749 -7.37 3.50 23.17
CA GLU A 749 -7.75 2.28 23.89
C GLU A 749 -8.39 1.15 23.06
N LYS A 750 -8.85 1.43 21.82
CA LYS A 750 -9.65 0.48 21.02
C LYS A 750 -9.11 0.27 19.61
N LEU A 751 -8.42 1.27 19.05
CA LEU A 751 -7.85 1.22 17.70
C LEU A 751 -6.32 1.09 17.67
N GLY A 752 -5.67 1.34 18.81
CA GLY A 752 -4.22 1.17 19.01
C GLY A 752 -3.38 2.36 18.54
N THR A 753 -3.97 3.56 18.47
CA THR A 753 -3.33 4.75 17.90
C THR A 753 -3.46 5.94 18.85
N PRO A 754 -2.70 5.97 19.96
CA PRO A 754 -2.79 7.04 20.95
C PRO A 754 -2.35 8.39 20.38
N VAL A 755 -2.98 9.48 20.84
CA VAL A 755 -2.66 10.86 20.44
C VAL A 755 -2.45 11.73 21.67
N LEU A 756 -1.27 12.35 21.75
CA LEU A 756 -0.92 13.36 22.75
C LEU A 756 -0.83 14.75 22.10
N PHE A 757 -1.29 15.78 22.81
CA PHE A 757 -1.11 17.17 22.41
C PHE A 757 0.12 17.78 23.10
N GLN A 758 0.84 18.64 22.40
CA GLN A 758 1.98 19.39 22.97
C GLN A 758 1.54 20.12 24.26
N GLY A 759 2.24 19.84 25.36
CA GLY A 759 1.91 20.32 26.71
C GLY A 759 1.27 19.28 27.64
N GLU A 760 0.89 18.09 27.15
CA GLU A 760 0.56 16.95 28.01
C GLU A 760 1.84 16.27 28.57
N PRO A 761 1.82 15.73 29.80
CA PRO A 761 2.97 15.04 30.38
C PRO A 761 3.33 13.76 29.59
N GLY A 762 4.63 13.50 29.41
CA GLY A 762 5.16 12.39 28.61
C GLY A 762 5.43 12.72 27.13
N VAL A 763 5.10 13.93 26.67
CA VAL A 763 5.38 14.36 25.28
C VAL A 763 6.87 14.54 25.01
N GLU A 764 7.66 15.02 25.97
CA GLU A 764 9.10 15.22 25.78
C GLU A 764 9.85 13.89 25.61
N ASP A 765 9.56 12.89 26.46
CA ASP A 765 10.09 11.52 26.33
C ASP A 765 9.73 10.91 24.96
N SER A 766 8.48 11.09 24.51
CA SER A 766 7.99 10.58 23.23
C SER A 766 8.66 11.25 22.02
N LEU A 767 8.99 12.54 22.11
CA LEU A 767 9.68 13.30 21.04
C LEU A 767 11.16 12.93 20.96
N ASP A 768 11.82 12.71 22.09
CA ASP A 768 13.22 12.29 22.11
C ASP A 768 13.39 10.80 21.77
N GLN A 769 12.36 9.98 21.99
CA GLN A 769 12.30 8.62 21.46
C GLN A 769 12.12 8.61 19.94
N THR A 770 11.10 9.31 19.40
CA THR A 770 10.90 9.38 17.94
C THR A 770 12.06 10.03 17.18
N ARG A 771 12.84 10.92 17.80
CA ARG A 771 14.10 11.43 17.22
C ARG A 771 15.21 10.37 17.13
N LYS A 772 15.31 9.46 18.10
CA LYS A 772 16.27 8.34 18.04
C LYS A 772 15.82 7.31 17.00
N ASP A 773 14.51 7.07 16.92
CA ASP A 773 13.90 6.13 15.98
C ASP A 773 13.86 6.65 14.53
N SER A 774 13.99 7.96 14.29
CA SER A 774 14.02 8.56 12.93
C SER A 774 15.29 8.26 12.10
N HIS A 775 16.10 7.30 12.53
CA HIS A 775 17.28 6.79 11.84
C HIS A 775 17.04 5.38 11.19
N PHE A 776 15.79 4.93 11.06
CA PHE A 776 15.35 3.63 10.49
C PHE A 776 14.43 3.74 9.25
#